data_AF-A0A271VP78-F1
#
_entry.id   AF-A0A271VP78-F1
#
_cell.length_a   1.000
_cell.length_b   1.000
_cell.length_c   1.000
_cell.angle_alpha   90.00
_cell.angle_beta   90.00
_cell.angle_gamma   90.00
#
_symmetry.space_group_name_H-M   'P 1'
#
loop_
_entity.id
_entity.type
_entity.pdbx_description
1 polymer ?
#
loop_
_entity_poly.entity_id
_entity_poly.type
_entity_poly.pdbx_seq_one_letter_code
_entity_poly.pdbx_strand_id
1 'polypeptide(L)'
;MTSRVSGVISTDEIIVILSVFVRYDVEQPSKLDRVRADYNVHYWSQGFFGIDDQGEVYVSPRKDKAHQTQLSSIVKQLEARDLNLPVLVRFPQILHQRVHNICDAFNQAIEEYDYPNKYLLVYPIKVNQQREVVDEILASQAELEHKQLGLEAGSKPELLAVLAMAQQASSVIVCNGYKDREYIRLALIGEKLGHKVFIVLEKLSELDLVLKEAKSLGVKPRLGLRIRLASQGAGKWQSSGGEKSKFGLAASQVLTVINRLKAEDQLEALQLVHFHLGSQMANIRDVRNGVNEAVRFYCELRELGAHIDFFDVGGGLAVDYDGTRSQSSNSMNYGLHEYARNIVSTVSDVCNLYGQPRPVIISESGRSITAHHAVLITNVIGTEAYSPEDIPAPDAESPMLIKNMWRGFEEVQHGTDDRALIEIYNDTQSDLSEAHSQFATGVLNLEHRAWAEQLSLRIYHELRQKMSNKNRFHRPILDELQERLADKFFVNFSLFQSLPDAWGIDQVFPVLPLSGLEEMNDRRAVMLDITCDSDGAVEQYVEGQGIESTLPVPAWTSDKPYLMGFFLVGAYQEILGDMHNLFGDTHSVVVNINDKGDSEIAFINEGDTVEDMMRYVHIDVDKIRTNYRQLVSQRVAKEEQETVLAELELGLSGYTYLEDF
;
A
#
# COMPACT_ATOMS: atom_id res chain seq x y z
N MET A 1 -21.92 67.70 -15.67
CA MET A 1 -21.53 69.05 -15.26
C MET A 1 -20.41 68.92 -14.26
N THR A 2 -19.23 69.39 -14.65
CA THR A 2 -18.02 69.53 -13.84
C THR A 2 -18.24 70.54 -12.70
N SER A 3 -17.85 70.19 -11.47
CA SER A 3 -17.26 71.17 -10.56
C SER A 3 -16.10 70.52 -9.79
N ARG A 4 -14.95 71.20 -9.86
CA ARG A 4 -13.67 70.85 -9.24
C ARG A 4 -13.73 71.22 -7.76
N VAL A 5 -13.21 70.35 -6.89
CA VAL A 5 -12.61 70.76 -5.62
C VAL A 5 -11.17 70.26 -5.63
N SER A 6 -10.26 71.22 -5.76
CA SER A 6 -8.81 71.03 -5.72
C SER A 6 -8.36 70.96 -4.26
N GLY A 7 -7.98 69.77 -3.80
CA GLY A 7 -7.22 69.56 -2.57
C GLY A 7 -5.84 69.04 -2.92
N VAL A 8 -4.82 69.85 -2.67
CA VAL A 8 -3.40 69.48 -2.78
C VAL A 8 -3.08 68.59 -1.57
N ILE A 9 -2.83 67.30 -1.80
CA ILE A 9 -2.28 66.40 -0.77
C ILE A 9 -0.77 66.66 -0.75
N SER A 10 -0.23 67.02 0.42
CA SER A 10 1.21 67.26 0.58
C SER A 10 1.98 65.93 0.53
N THR A 11 3.21 65.98 0.05
CA THR A 11 4.15 64.84 0.00
C THR A 11 4.46 64.20 1.35
N ASP A 12 4.07 64.82 2.46
CA ASP A 12 4.32 64.33 3.83
C ASP A 12 3.19 63.43 4.36
N GLU A 13 1.97 63.47 3.78
CA GLU A 13 0.87 62.56 4.15
C GLU A 13 0.93 61.20 3.42
N ILE A 14 1.70 61.10 2.33
CA ILE A 14 1.97 59.83 1.64
C ILE A 14 3.00 58.98 2.41
N ILE A 15 3.81 59.59 3.27
CA ILE A 15 4.87 58.89 4.02
C ILE A 15 4.32 58.19 5.28
N VAL A 16 3.14 58.55 5.78
CA VAL A 16 2.55 57.93 6.99
C VAL A 16 1.58 56.77 6.68
N ILE A 17 1.17 56.59 5.42
CA ILE A 17 0.34 55.44 4.98
C ILE A 17 1.18 54.31 4.33
N LEU A 18 2.51 54.45 4.30
CA LEU A 18 3.46 53.48 3.72
C LEU A 18 4.38 52.81 4.74
N SER A 19 4.09 52.91 6.04
CA SER A 19 4.95 52.39 7.12
C SER A 19 4.29 51.35 8.05
N VAL A 20 3.14 50.78 7.65
CA VAL A 20 2.61 49.54 8.25
C VAL A 20 2.68 48.40 7.22
N PHE A 21 3.86 48.16 6.66
CA PHE A 21 4.21 46.81 6.23
C PHE A 21 4.67 46.08 7.49
N VAL A 22 3.76 45.32 8.09
CA VAL A 22 4.14 44.19 8.92
C VAL A 22 5.11 43.37 8.08
N ARG A 23 6.41 43.42 8.42
CA ARG A 23 7.36 42.43 7.95
C ARG A 23 6.85 41.11 8.50
N TYR A 24 6.11 40.36 7.70
CA TYR A 24 6.16 38.92 7.81
C TYR A 24 7.60 38.57 7.48
N ASP A 25 8.42 38.39 8.50
CA ASP A 25 9.59 37.53 8.37
C ASP A 25 9.02 36.16 8.00
N VAL A 26 8.94 35.90 6.70
CA VAL A 26 8.80 34.53 6.20
C VAL A 26 10.15 33.91 6.49
N GLU A 27 10.27 33.30 7.68
CA GLU A 27 11.39 32.42 7.99
C GLU A 27 11.55 31.47 6.80
N GLN A 28 12.75 31.44 6.21
CA GLN A 28 12.99 30.49 5.14
C GLN A 28 12.78 29.09 5.70
N PRO A 29 12.00 28.23 5.02
CA PRO A 29 11.73 26.88 5.50
C PRO A 29 13.07 26.19 5.73
N SER A 30 13.20 25.54 6.89
CA SER A 30 14.40 24.80 7.24
C SER A 30 14.67 23.72 6.19
N LYS A 31 15.89 23.21 6.14
CA LYS A 31 16.23 22.09 5.24
C LYS A 31 15.26 20.92 5.44
N LEU A 32 14.92 20.62 6.68
CA LEU A 32 14.02 19.53 7.03
C LEU A 32 12.55 19.81 6.67
N ASP A 33 12.10 21.07 6.71
CA ASP A 33 10.76 21.44 6.24
C ASP A 33 10.60 21.22 4.73
N ARG A 34 11.69 21.38 3.96
CA ARG A 34 11.69 21.03 2.53
C ARG A 34 11.61 19.51 2.36
N VAL A 35 12.42 18.76 3.10
CA VAL A 35 12.38 17.28 3.10
C VAL A 35 10.98 16.75 3.45
N ARG A 36 10.31 17.34 4.44
CA ARG A 36 8.92 17.01 4.78
C ARG A 36 7.95 17.29 3.64
N ALA A 37 8.16 18.37 2.91
CA ALA A 37 7.36 18.72 1.72
C ALA A 37 7.68 17.81 0.51
N ASP A 38 8.90 17.30 0.42
CA ASP A 38 9.33 16.39 -0.65
C ASP A 38 8.72 14.99 -0.44
N TYR A 39 8.67 14.43 0.77
CA TYR A 39 8.00 13.14 0.99
C TYR A 39 6.49 13.24 1.23
N ASN A 40 6.00 14.42 1.61
CA ASN A 40 4.60 14.70 1.91
C ASN A 40 3.92 13.66 2.81
N VAL A 41 4.65 13.20 3.83
CA VAL A 41 4.23 12.13 4.74
C VAL A 41 2.85 12.41 5.34
N HIS A 42 2.52 13.66 5.65
CA HIS A 42 1.23 14.03 6.25
C HIS A 42 0.02 13.81 5.33
N TYR A 43 0.19 13.73 4.01
CA TYR A 43 -0.94 13.50 3.10
C TYR A 43 -1.43 12.05 3.11
N TRP A 44 -0.52 11.08 3.07
CA TRP A 44 -0.88 9.65 3.05
C TRP A 44 -0.91 9.01 4.45
N SER A 45 -0.13 9.51 5.42
CA SER A 45 0.03 8.87 6.73
C SER A 45 -1.17 8.99 7.67
N GLN A 46 -2.10 9.91 7.39
CA GLN A 46 -3.23 10.24 8.29
C GLN A 46 -2.79 10.68 9.70
N GLY A 47 -1.54 11.15 9.83
CA GLY A 47 -0.95 11.53 11.11
C GLY A 47 -0.53 10.36 12.01
N PHE A 48 -0.51 9.13 11.48
CA PHE A 48 0.09 7.98 12.17
C PHE A 48 1.61 7.95 12.04
N PHE A 49 2.16 8.56 10.98
CA PHE A 49 3.59 8.61 10.71
C PHE A 49 4.01 10.05 10.41
N GLY A 50 5.28 10.35 10.61
CA GLY A 50 5.85 11.66 10.32
C GLY A 50 7.35 11.67 10.43
N ILE A 51 7.96 12.82 10.13
CA ILE A 51 9.40 13.07 10.28
C ILE A 51 9.56 14.09 11.41
N ASP A 52 10.24 13.70 12.49
CA ASP A 52 10.49 14.58 13.63
C ASP A 52 11.57 15.63 13.32
N ASP A 53 11.89 16.51 14.28
CA ASP A 53 12.91 17.57 14.09
C ASP A 53 14.36 17.05 14.12
N GLN A 54 14.56 15.77 14.41
CA GLN A 54 15.86 15.10 14.40
C GLN A 54 16.13 14.41 13.07
N GLY A 55 15.18 14.44 12.13
CA GLY A 55 15.28 13.76 10.84
C GLY A 55 14.99 12.26 10.92
N GLU A 56 14.30 11.82 11.97
CA GLU A 56 13.89 10.43 12.16
C GLU A 56 12.40 10.26 11.82
N VAL A 57 12.07 9.12 11.23
CA VAL A 57 10.68 8.74 10.97
C VAL A 57 10.07 8.13 12.22
N TYR A 58 8.94 8.67 12.66
CA TYR A 58 8.23 8.20 13.84
C TYR A 58 6.86 7.62 13.50
N VAL A 59 6.35 6.83 14.44
CA VAL A 59 4.96 6.40 14.52
C VAL A 59 4.27 7.05 15.73
N SER A 60 3.01 7.45 15.57
CA SER A 60 2.13 7.94 16.64
C SER A 60 0.82 7.13 16.60
N PRO A 61 0.84 5.89 17.14
CA PRO A 61 -0.24 4.93 16.94
C PRO A 61 -1.37 5.10 17.96
N ARG A 62 -1.19 5.93 19.00
CA ARG A 62 -2.18 6.18 20.05
C ARG A 62 -3.18 7.27 19.63
N LYS A 63 -4.44 7.12 20.08
CA LYS A 63 -5.52 8.09 19.81
C LYS A 63 -5.27 9.47 20.42
N ASP A 64 -4.64 9.51 21.59
CA ASP A 64 -4.31 10.76 22.31
C ASP A 64 -3.15 11.53 21.67
N LYS A 65 -2.41 10.90 20.73
CA LYS A 65 -1.19 11.43 20.13
C LYS A 65 -0.15 11.91 21.16
N ALA A 66 -0.18 11.33 22.37
CA ALA A 66 0.64 11.80 23.48
C ALA A 66 2.14 11.51 23.25
N HIS A 67 2.44 10.42 22.55
CA HIS A 67 3.80 9.95 22.31
C HIS A 67 4.04 9.64 20.83
N GLN A 68 5.26 9.96 20.40
CA GLN A 68 5.82 9.61 19.11
C GLN A 68 7.03 8.72 19.39
N THR A 69 7.15 7.62 18.63
CA THR A 69 8.26 6.67 18.78
C THR A 69 8.96 6.53 17.44
N GLN A 70 10.27 6.75 17.41
CA GLN A 70 11.10 6.58 16.22
C GLN A 70 11.11 5.11 15.79
N LEU A 71 10.90 4.84 14.51
CA LEU A 71 10.91 3.46 13.98
C LEU A 71 12.30 2.83 14.11
N SER A 72 13.36 3.61 13.93
CA SER A 72 14.75 3.18 14.15
C SER A 72 15.01 2.71 15.60
N SER A 73 14.34 3.31 16.59
CA SER A 73 14.41 2.87 18.00
C SER A 73 13.75 1.50 18.21
N ILE A 74 12.63 1.23 17.51
CA ILE A 74 11.98 -0.08 17.54
C ILE A 74 12.90 -1.14 16.93
N VAL A 75 13.55 -0.84 15.79
CA VAL A 75 14.53 -1.75 15.17
C VAL A 75 15.67 -2.08 16.12
N LYS A 76 16.26 -1.08 16.80
CA LYS A 76 17.31 -1.31 17.81
C LYS A 76 16.85 -2.21 18.95
N GLN A 77 15.58 -2.15 19.35
CA GLN A 77 15.03 -3.04 20.38
C GLN A 77 14.83 -4.47 19.87
N LEU A 78 14.57 -4.65 18.57
CA LEU A 78 14.43 -5.96 17.92
C LEU A 78 15.79 -6.61 17.73
N GLU A 79 16.80 -5.85 17.28
CA GLU A 79 18.19 -6.31 17.19
C GLU A 79 18.72 -6.77 18.56
N ALA A 80 18.39 -6.05 19.63
CA ALA A 80 18.75 -6.45 21.00
C ALA A 80 18.06 -7.75 21.48
N ARG A 81 17.11 -8.28 20.71
CA ARG A 81 16.44 -9.58 20.91
C ARG A 81 16.84 -10.61 19.86
N ASP A 82 17.95 -10.39 19.15
CA ASP A 82 18.48 -11.26 18.10
C ASP A 82 17.50 -11.46 16.91
N LEU A 83 16.66 -10.44 16.62
CA LEU A 83 15.82 -10.41 15.42
C LEU A 83 16.47 -9.52 14.35
N ASN A 84 16.86 -10.15 13.26
CA ASN A 84 17.47 -9.46 12.11
C ASN A 84 16.40 -8.86 11.19
N LEU A 85 16.84 -8.04 10.24
CA LEU A 85 16.00 -7.50 9.16
C LEU A 85 15.97 -8.49 7.97
N PRO A 86 14.92 -8.49 7.15
CA PRO A 86 13.72 -7.65 7.18
C PRO A 86 12.70 -8.04 8.26
N VAL A 87 11.91 -7.06 8.73
CA VAL A 87 10.84 -7.24 9.72
C VAL A 87 9.57 -6.46 9.37
N LEU A 88 8.41 -7.08 9.50
CA LEU A 88 7.10 -6.45 9.41
C LEU A 88 6.60 -6.03 10.81
N VAL A 89 6.43 -4.73 11.02
CA VAL A 89 5.98 -4.17 12.31
C VAL A 89 4.51 -3.78 12.24
N ARG A 90 3.67 -4.36 13.10
CA ARG A 90 2.25 -4.02 13.25
C ARG A 90 1.98 -3.13 14.47
N PHE A 91 1.03 -2.22 14.31
CA PHE A 91 0.57 -1.30 15.35
C PHE A 91 -0.95 -1.43 15.58
N PRO A 92 -1.40 -2.29 16.51
CA PRO A 92 -2.84 -2.52 16.78
C PRO A 92 -3.63 -1.25 17.13
N GLN A 93 -3.00 -0.32 17.84
CA GLN A 93 -3.63 0.94 18.23
C GLN A 93 -4.05 1.78 16.99
N ILE A 94 -3.37 1.61 15.85
CA ILE A 94 -3.81 2.18 14.56
C ILE A 94 -5.08 1.49 14.07
N LEU A 95 -5.17 0.16 14.10
CA LEU A 95 -6.39 -0.58 13.73
C LEU A 95 -7.60 -0.08 14.53
N HIS A 96 -7.45 0.10 15.85
CA HIS A 96 -8.51 0.61 16.72
C HIS A 96 -8.98 2.00 16.27
N GLN A 97 -8.03 2.90 16.03
CA GLN A 97 -8.35 4.24 15.52
C GLN A 97 -9.05 4.18 14.16
N ARG A 98 -8.61 3.33 13.23
CA ARG A 98 -9.26 3.20 11.91
C ARG A 98 -10.70 2.72 12.03
N VAL A 99 -10.97 1.72 12.89
CA VAL A 99 -12.33 1.24 13.16
C VAL A 99 -13.20 2.37 13.71
N HIS A 100 -12.73 3.09 14.75
CA HIS A 100 -13.49 4.21 15.32
C HIS A 100 -13.73 5.33 14.32
N ASN A 101 -12.70 5.76 13.57
CA ASN A 101 -12.82 6.85 12.61
C ASN A 101 -13.87 6.56 11.53
N ILE A 102 -13.95 5.31 11.05
CA ILE A 102 -14.96 4.90 10.07
C ILE A 102 -16.36 4.93 10.70
N CYS A 103 -16.53 4.32 11.88
CA CYS A 103 -17.82 4.36 12.58
C CYS A 103 -18.27 5.79 12.89
N ASP A 104 -17.36 6.64 13.39
CA ASP A 104 -17.64 8.04 13.73
C ASP A 104 -18.04 8.84 12.48
N ALA A 105 -17.40 8.63 11.33
CA ALA A 105 -17.77 9.30 10.09
C ALA A 105 -19.18 8.94 9.62
N PHE A 106 -19.59 7.67 9.76
CA PHE A 106 -20.96 7.25 9.46
C PHE A 106 -21.96 7.72 10.51
N ASN A 107 -21.62 7.67 11.80
CA ASN A 107 -22.48 8.15 12.88
C ASN A 107 -22.75 9.66 12.74
N GLN A 108 -21.72 10.44 12.39
CA GLN A 108 -21.85 11.87 12.08
C GLN A 108 -22.75 12.10 10.86
N ALA A 109 -22.55 11.36 9.77
CA ALA A 109 -23.41 11.48 8.58
C ALA A 109 -24.87 11.08 8.88
N ILE A 110 -25.08 10.09 9.75
CA ILE A 110 -26.40 9.66 10.24
C ILE A 110 -27.07 10.78 11.03
N GLU A 111 -26.35 11.42 11.95
CA GLU A 111 -26.86 12.55 12.75
C GLU A 111 -27.18 13.76 11.86
N GLU A 112 -26.29 14.12 10.94
CA GLU A 112 -26.48 15.25 10.03
C GLU A 112 -27.71 15.11 9.10
N TYR A 113 -28.13 13.88 8.81
CA TYR A 113 -29.27 13.58 7.93
C TYR A 113 -30.51 13.08 8.67
N ASP A 114 -30.52 13.12 10.00
CA ASP A 114 -31.58 12.54 10.84
C ASP A 114 -31.94 11.10 10.41
N TYR A 115 -30.92 10.31 10.04
CA TYR A 115 -31.12 8.96 9.53
C TYR A 115 -31.59 8.03 10.65
N PRO A 116 -32.81 7.46 10.58
CA PRO A 116 -33.47 6.83 11.73
C PRO A 116 -33.01 5.39 11.99
N ASN A 117 -31.79 5.02 11.60
CA ASN A 117 -31.25 3.68 11.75
C ASN A 117 -29.72 3.71 11.92
N LYS A 118 -29.09 2.54 12.08
CA LYS A 118 -27.69 2.42 12.52
C LYS A 118 -26.74 2.14 11.36
N TYR A 119 -25.47 2.34 11.64
CA TYR A 119 -24.35 1.84 10.85
C TYR A 119 -23.70 0.62 11.53
N LEU A 120 -23.24 -0.34 10.73
CA LEU A 120 -22.48 -1.52 11.15
C LEU A 120 -21.26 -1.69 10.23
N LEU A 121 -20.06 -1.67 10.79
CA LEU A 121 -18.84 -1.98 10.08
C LEU A 121 -18.65 -3.49 10.06
N VAL A 122 -18.37 -4.08 8.90
CA VAL A 122 -18.05 -5.50 8.76
C VAL A 122 -16.64 -5.63 8.22
N TYR A 123 -15.79 -6.43 8.85
CA TYR A 123 -14.42 -6.63 8.39
C TYR A 123 -14.30 -7.87 7.50
N PRO A 124 -14.00 -7.72 6.20
CA PRO A 124 -13.75 -8.84 5.31
C PRO A 124 -12.36 -9.41 5.52
N ILE A 125 -12.28 -10.61 6.12
CA ILE A 125 -10.98 -11.16 6.56
C ILE A 125 -10.03 -11.48 5.39
N LYS A 126 -10.55 -11.57 4.16
CA LYS A 126 -9.74 -11.75 2.94
C LYS A 126 -8.62 -10.72 2.77
N VAL A 127 -8.78 -9.54 3.39
CA VAL A 127 -7.81 -8.45 3.31
C VAL A 127 -6.61 -8.72 4.21
N ASN A 128 -6.83 -9.31 5.38
CA ASN A 128 -5.79 -9.75 6.30
C ASN A 128 -6.39 -10.76 7.31
N GLN A 129 -6.06 -12.04 7.16
CA GLN A 129 -6.61 -13.14 7.94
C GLN A 129 -5.85 -13.39 9.25
N GLN A 130 -4.76 -12.66 9.48
CA GLN A 130 -3.86 -12.90 10.59
C GLN A 130 -4.59 -12.70 11.92
N ARG A 131 -4.43 -13.67 12.83
CA ARG A 131 -5.21 -13.73 14.07
C ARG A 131 -5.03 -12.44 14.88
N GLU A 132 -3.81 -11.96 15.03
CA GLU A 132 -3.48 -10.74 15.75
C GLU A 132 -4.10 -9.47 15.12
N VAL A 133 -4.41 -9.48 13.82
CA VAL A 133 -5.12 -8.36 13.17
C VAL A 133 -6.62 -8.45 13.46
N VAL A 134 -7.21 -9.64 13.28
CA VAL A 134 -8.64 -9.86 13.49
C VAL A 134 -9.03 -9.68 14.94
N ASP A 135 -8.24 -10.20 15.89
CA ASP A 135 -8.48 -10.07 17.33
C ASP A 135 -8.47 -8.59 17.74
N GLU A 136 -7.53 -7.79 17.23
CA GLU A 136 -7.42 -6.37 17.55
C GLU A 136 -8.55 -5.52 16.93
N ILE A 137 -9.00 -5.88 15.72
CA ILE A 137 -10.21 -5.29 15.13
C ILE A 137 -11.43 -5.60 16.02
N LEU A 138 -11.62 -6.84 16.45
CA LEU A 138 -12.73 -7.23 17.33
C LEU A 138 -12.62 -6.57 18.72
N ALA A 139 -11.40 -6.42 19.25
CA ALA A 139 -11.13 -5.81 20.54
C ALA A 139 -11.44 -4.31 20.56
N SER A 140 -11.27 -3.60 19.43
CA SER A 140 -11.46 -2.14 19.33
C SER A 140 -12.81 -1.62 19.85
N GLN A 141 -13.87 -2.44 19.78
CA GLN A 141 -15.20 -2.08 20.29
C GLN A 141 -15.70 -3.03 21.37
N ALA A 142 -14.82 -3.83 21.98
CA ALA A 142 -15.20 -4.81 22.99
C ALA A 142 -15.90 -4.16 24.20
N GLU A 143 -15.44 -2.98 24.59
CA GLU A 143 -15.92 -2.18 25.73
C GLU A 143 -17.12 -1.27 25.41
N LEU A 144 -17.51 -1.14 24.14
CA LEU A 144 -18.66 -0.32 23.77
C LEU A 144 -19.97 -1.07 24.06
N GLU A 145 -20.93 -0.38 24.69
CA GLU A 145 -22.28 -0.92 24.96
C GLU A 145 -23.00 -1.32 23.66
N HIS A 146 -22.71 -0.60 22.56
CA HIS A 146 -23.25 -0.87 21.24
C HIS A 146 -22.13 -1.19 20.27
N LYS A 147 -21.86 -2.49 20.09
CA LYS A 147 -20.89 -2.99 19.13
C LYS A 147 -21.40 -2.78 17.71
N GLN A 148 -20.58 -2.14 16.88
CA GLN A 148 -20.82 -1.87 15.46
C GLN A 148 -19.84 -2.67 14.59
N LEU A 149 -19.45 -3.87 15.01
CA LEU A 149 -18.53 -4.74 14.27
C LEU A 149 -19.17 -6.09 13.91
N GLY A 150 -18.86 -6.56 12.71
CA GLY A 150 -19.06 -7.93 12.24
C GLY A 150 -17.87 -8.40 11.41
N LEU A 151 -17.89 -9.65 10.99
CA LEU A 151 -16.88 -10.25 10.12
C LEU A 151 -17.51 -10.72 8.81
N GLU A 152 -16.75 -10.69 7.72
CA GLU A 152 -17.13 -11.28 6.44
C GLU A 152 -16.15 -12.38 6.04
N ALA A 153 -16.70 -13.45 5.50
CA ALA A 153 -15.97 -14.57 4.93
C ALA A 153 -16.33 -14.72 3.45
N GLY A 154 -15.32 -14.70 2.58
CA GLY A 154 -15.45 -14.89 1.14
C GLY A 154 -15.27 -16.35 0.70
N SER A 155 -15.01 -17.28 1.62
CA SER A 155 -14.79 -18.69 1.29
C SER A 155 -15.03 -19.63 2.49
N LYS A 156 -15.09 -20.94 2.20
CA LYS A 156 -15.21 -21.99 3.23
C LYS A 156 -14.10 -21.94 4.30
N PRO A 157 -12.80 -21.91 3.96
CA PRO A 157 -11.75 -21.84 4.98
C PRO A 157 -11.83 -20.55 5.80
N GLU A 158 -12.16 -19.43 5.16
CA GLU A 158 -12.37 -18.16 5.86
C GLU A 158 -13.55 -18.23 6.84
N LEU A 159 -14.67 -18.86 6.48
CA LEU A 159 -15.80 -19.03 7.42
C LEU A 159 -15.36 -19.80 8.67
N LEU A 160 -14.57 -20.87 8.52
CA LEU A 160 -14.08 -21.63 9.67
C LEU A 160 -13.15 -20.78 10.56
N ALA A 161 -12.28 -19.98 9.95
CA ALA A 161 -11.43 -19.04 10.67
C ALA A 161 -12.27 -17.98 11.42
N VAL A 162 -13.26 -17.37 10.74
CA VAL A 162 -14.20 -16.41 11.34
C VAL A 162 -14.95 -17.01 12.51
N LEU A 163 -15.49 -18.23 12.38
CA LEU A 163 -16.19 -18.92 13.46
C LEU A 163 -15.24 -19.25 14.63
N ALA A 164 -13.97 -19.52 14.36
CA ALA A 164 -12.96 -19.77 15.39
C ALA A 164 -12.59 -18.49 16.16
N MET A 165 -12.45 -17.35 15.46
CA MET A 165 -12.06 -16.07 16.06
C MET A 165 -13.24 -15.37 16.76
N ALA A 166 -14.46 -15.51 16.26
CA ALA A 166 -15.65 -14.87 16.80
C ALA A 166 -16.27 -15.57 18.03
N GLN A 167 -15.58 -16.51 18.70
CA GLN A 167 -16.16 -17.33 19.77
C GLN A 167 -16.61 -16.54 21.00
N GLN A 168 -16.00 -15.38 21.27
CA GLN A 168 -16.22 -14.65 22.53
C GLN A 168 -17.50 -13.82 22.56
N ALA A 169 -18.17 -13.59 21.42
CA ALA A 169 -19.45 -12.89 21.36
C ALA A 169 -20.30 -13.31 20.16
N SER A 170 -21.64 -13.26 20.30
CA SER A 170 -22.53 -13.31 19.15
C SER A 170 -22.17 -12.15 18.20
N SER A 171 -21.73 -12.51 17.00
CA SER A 171 -21.22 -11.58 15.99
C SER A 171 -22.09 -11.67 14.73
N VAL A 172 -22.13 -10.57 13.98
CA VAL A 172 -22.66 -10.57 12.61
C VAL A 172 -21.61 -11.19 11.70
N ILE A 173 -22.00 -12.23 10.95
CA ILE A 173 -21.14 -12.89 9.98
C ILE A 173 -21.81 -12.81 8.61
N VAL A 174 -21.13 -12.23 7.63
CA VAL A 174 -21.58 -12.20 6.23
C VAL A 174 -20.80 -13.26 5.45
N CYS A 175 -21.51 -14.12 4.71
CA CYS A 175 -20.90 -15.20 3.92
C CYS A 175 -21.05 -14.92 2.42
N ASN A 176 -19.96 -14.55 1.76
CA ASN A 176 -19.84 -14.42 0.31
C ASN A 176 -19.02 -15.58 -0.29
N GLY A 177 -18.76 -15.52 -1.59
CA GLY A 177 -17.99 -16.49 -2.37
C GLY A 177 -18.80 -17.61 -3.01
N TYR A 178 -18.10 -18.54 -3.65
CA TYR A 178 -18.73 -19.75 -4.18
C TYR A 178 -19.14 -20.68 -3.03
N LYS A 179 -20.43 -21.04 -2.95
CA LYS A 179 -20.96 -21.83 -1.83
C LYS A 179 -21.34 -23.24 -2.28
N ASP A 180 -20.60 -24.23 -1.80
CA ASP A 180 -20.95 -25.63 -1.92
C ASP A 180 -21.81 -26.10 -0.74
N ARG A 181 -22.17 -27.38 -0.73
CA ARG A 181 -23.01 -27.96 0.33
C ARG A 181 -22.34 -27.87 1.71
N GLU A 182 -21.02 -28.09 1.77
CA GLU A 182 -20.29 -28.04 3.03
C GLU A 182 -20.30 -26.62 3.60
N TYR A 183 -19.96 -25.62 2.79
CA TYR A 183 -19.98 -24.22 3.20
C TYR A 183 -21.37 -23.79 3.71
N ILE A 184 -22.45 -24.08 2.96
CA ILE A 184 -23.82 -23.75 3.39
C ILE A 184 -24.16 -24.37 4.74
N ARG A 185 -23.80 -25.64 4.97
CA ARG A 185 -24.06 -26.32 6.24
C ARG A 185 -23.28 -25.68 7.38
N LEU A 186 -22.01 -25.33 7.17
CA LEU A 186 -21.18 -24.64 8.16
C LEU A 186 -21.77 -23.28 8.55
N ALA A 187 -22.24 -22.50 7.57
CA ALA A 187 -22.87 -21.21 7.83
C ALA A 187 -24.16 -21.35 8.67
N LEU A 188 -25.00 -22.34 8.32
CA LEU A 188 -26.22 -22.65 9.09
C LEU A 188 -25.90 -23.18 10.51
N ILE A 189 -24.80 -23.93 10.67
CA ILE A 189 -24.32 -24.35 11.99
C ILE A 189 -23.89 -23.12 12.80
N GLY A 190 -23.20 -22.15 12.19
CA GLY A 190 -22.87 -20.88 12.83
C GLY A 190 -24.11 -20.13 13.36
N GLU A 191 -25.18 -20.04 12.57
CA GLU A 191 -26.46 -19.48 13.03
C GLU A 191 -27.03 -20.29 14.20
N LYS A 192 -26.96 -21.63 14.12
CA LYS A 192 -27.43 -22.53 15.19
C LYS A 192 -26.64 -22.39 16.49
N LEU A 193 -25.37 -21.99 16.41
CA LEU A 193 -24.50 -21.71 17.56
C LEU A 193 -24.75 -20.32 18.18
N GLY A 194 -25.62 -19.49 17.57
CA GLY A 194 -26.04 -18.21 18.12
C GLY A 194 -25.41 -16.98 17.47
N HIS A 195 -24.63 -17.14 16.40
CA HIS A 195 -24.20 -16.01 15.56
C HIS A 195 -25.36 -15.52 14.66
N LYS A 196 -25.26 -14.30 14.12
CA LYS A 196 -26.17 -13.81 13.08
C LYS A 196 -25.49 -13.99 11.73
N VAL A 197 -25.76 -15.11 11.06
CA VAL A 197 -25.05 -15.50 9.84
C VAL A 197 -25.90 -15.21 8.61
N PHE A 198 -25.52 -14.20 7.84
CA PHE A 198 -26.13 -13.87 6.56
C PHE A 198 -25.47 -14.67 5.44
N ILE A 199 -26.22 -15.59 4.84
CA ILE A 199 -25.79 -16.31 3.64
C ILE A 199 -26.19 -15.46 2.42
N VAL A 200 -25.23 -14.77 1.81
CA VAL A 200 -25.49 -13.92 0.64
C VAL A 200 -25.61 -14.80 -0.60
N LEU A 201 -26.78 -14.78 -1.23
CA LEU A 201 -27.03 -15.47 -2.49
C LEU A 201 -26.34 -14.70 -3.62
N GLU A 202 -25.35 -15.35 -4.23
CA GLU A 202 -24.57 -14.79 -5.34
C GLU A 202 -24.80 -15.54 -6.65
N LYS A 203 -25.40 -16.73 -6.57
CA LYS A 203 -25.88 -17.52 -7.70
C LYS A 203 -27.27 -18.07 -7.42
N LEU A 204 -28.12 -18.10 -8.44
CA LEU A 204 -29.51 -18.55 -8.31
C LEU A 204 -29.61 -19.99 -7.79
N SER A 205 -28.68 -20.86 -8.20
CA SER A 205 -28.63 -22.27 -7.78
C SER A 205 -28.36 -22.46 -6.28
N GLU A 206 -27.82 -21.45 -5.59
CA GLU A 206 -27.52 -21.53 -4.16
C GLU A 206 -28.81 -21.53 -3.32
N LEU A 207 -29.89 -20.88 -3.79
CA LEU A 207 -31.14 -20.78 -3.04
C LEU A 207 -31.70 -22.17 -2.71
N ASP A 208 -31.85 -23.05 -3.71
CA ASP A 208 -32.37 -24.40 -3.52
C ASP A 208 -31.53 -25.21 -2.54
N LEU A 209 -30.21 -25.04 -2.59
CA LEU A 209 -29.28 -25.71 -1.69
C LEU A 209 -29.45 -25.22 -0.25
N VAL A 210 -29.57 -23.91 -0.04
CA VAL A 210 -29.76 -23.32 1.29
C VAL A 210 -31.08 -23.77 1.90
N LEU A 211 -32.19 -23.69 1.17
CA LEU A 211 -33.51 -24.10 1.68
C LEU A 211 -33.52 -25.58 2.08
N LYS A 212 -32.92 -26.44 1.25
CA LYS A 212 -32.81 -27.88 1.52
C LYS A 212 -31.99 -28.17 2.78
N GLU A 213 -30.82 -27.56 2.91
CA GLU A 213 -29.93 -27.82 4.05
C GLU A 213 -30.42 -27.15 5.34
N ALA A 214 -31.07 -25.99 5.25
CA ALA A 214 -31.73 -25.33 6.38
C ALA A 214 -32.83 -26.22 6.98
N LYS A 215 -33.68 -26.81 6.12
CA LYS A 215 -34.69 -27.79 6.54
C LYS A 215 -34.06 -29.04 7.17
N SER A 216 -32.97 -29.54 6.58
CA SER A 216 -32.22 -30.70 7.09
C SER A 216 -31.62 -30.46 8.48
N LEU A 217 -31.14 -29.24 8.76
CA LEU A 217 -30.52 -28.86 10.04
C LEU A 217 -31.50 -28.30 11.08
N GLY A 218 -32.74 -28.00 10.67
CA GLY A 218 -33.77 -27.38 11.50
C GLY A 218 -33.42 -25.94 11.88
N VAL A 219 -32.85 -25.17 10.95
CA VAL A 219 -32.41 -23.78 11.16
C VAL A 219 -33.23 -22.85 10.28
N LYS A 220 -33.70 -21.70 10.80
CA LYS A 220 -34.28 -20.63 9.98
C LYS A 220 -33.11 -19.84 9.36
N PRO A 221 -32.90 -19.87 8.04
CA PRO A 221 -31.76 -19.20 7.43
C PRO A 221 -31.97 -17.68 7.46
N ARG A 222 -30.87 -16.92 7.53
CA ARG A 222 -30.84 -15.51 7.16
C ARG A 222 -30.16 -15.40 5.79
N LEU A 223 -30.86 -14.80 4.85
CA LEU A 223 -30.42 -14.68 3.48
C LEU A 223 -30.09 -13.23 3.17
N GLY A 224 -28.99 -13.04 2.45
CA GLY A 224 -28.69 -11.83 1.71
C GLY A 224 -28.88 -12.05 0.21
N LEU A 225 -29.02 -10.98 -0.56
CA LEU A 225 -28.97 -11.02 -2.03
C LEU A 225 -27.88 -10.10 -2.54
N ARG A 226 -26.92 -10.65 -3.29
CA ARG A 226 -25.98 -9.84 -4.07
C ARG A 226 -26.63 -9.45 -5.39
N ILE A 227 -26.86 -8.17 -5.61
CA ILE A 227 -27.43 -7.66 -6.85
C ILE A 227 -26.34 -7.31 -7.86
N ARG A 228 -26.60 -7.56 -9.15
CA ARG A 228 -25.76 -7.02 -10.24
C ARG A 228 -26.25 -5.63 -10.61
N LEU A 229 -25.31 -4.69 -10.62
CA LEU A 229 -25.56 -3.31 -11.03
C LEU A 229 -25.26 -3.11 -12.52
N ALA A 230 -26.02 -2.23 -13.17
CA ALA A 230 -25.72 -1.71 -14.49
C ALA A 230 -24.70 -0.57 -14.43
N SER A 231 -24.69 0.21 -13.35
CA SER A 231 -23.67 1.22 -13.07
C SER A 231 -22.35 0.58 -12.61
N GLN A 232 -21.22 1.08 -13.13
CA GLN A 232 -19.87 0.60 -12.80
C GLN A 232 -18.91 1.75 -12.50
N GLY A 233 -17.91 1.49 -11.66
CA GLY A 233 -16.73 2.35 -11.50
C GLY A 233 -15.58 1.91 -12.41
N ALA A 234 -14.75 2.86 -12.82
CA ALA A 234 -13.52 2.61 -13.58
C ALA A 234 -12.33 2.33 -12.64
N GLY A 235 -11.44 1.38 -12.98
CA GLY A 235 -10.21 1.10 -12.21
C GLY A 235 -9.67 -0.32 -12.38
N LYS A 236 -8.53 -0.62 -11.74
CA LYS A 236 -7.83 -1.93 -11.83
C LYS A 236 -8.72 -3.12 -11.38
N TRP A 237 -9.71 -2.87 -10.50
CA TRP A 237 -10.62 -3.88 -9.96
C TRP A 237 -12.01 -3.92 -10.61
N GLN A 238 -12.20 -3.30 -11.77
CA GLN A 238 -13.51 -3.19 -12.45
C GLN A 238 -14.20 -4.55 -12.67
N SER A 239 -13.43 -5.61 -12.91
CA SER A 239 -13.95 -6.97 -13.14
C SER A 239 -14.72 -7.57 -11.95
N SER A 240 -14.55 -7.00 -10.75
CA SER A 240 -15.25 -7.41 -9.53
C SER A 240 -16.69 -6.88 -9.47
N GLY A 241 -17.01 -5.81 -10.21
CA GLY A 241 -18.32 -5.13 -10.24
C GLY A 241 -19.08 -5.27 -11.56
N GLY A 242 -20.37 -4.94 -11.52
CA GLY A 242 -21.26 -4.78 -12.69
C GLY A 242 -21.64 -6.04 -13.49
N GLU A 243 -22.16 -5.85 -14.72
CA GLU A 243 -22.74 -6.93 -15.56
C GLU A 243 -21.81 -8.15 -15.76
N LYS A 244 -20.52 -7.90 -15.99
CA LYS A 244 -19.49 -8.94 -16.23
C LYS A 244 -18.96 -9.59 -14.96
N SER A 245 -19.44 -9.18 -13.78
CA SER A 245 -18.99 -9.75 -12.51
C SER A 245 -19.27 -11.25 -12.42
N LYS A 246 -18.33 -11.97 -11.80
CA LYS A 246 -18.45 -13.42 -11.53
C LYS A 246 -19.61 -13.75 -10.59
N PHE A 247 -20.05 -12.78 -9.79
CA PHE A 247 -21.02 -12.97 -8.71
C PHE A 247 -22.18 -11.96 -8.80
N GLY A 248 -23.29 -12.30 -8.15
CA GLY A 248 -24.49 -11.48 -8.09
C GLY A 248 -25.57 -11.97 -9.05
N LEU A 249 -26.80 -11.59 -8.74
CA LEU A 249 -28.01 -11.96 -9.47
C LEU A 249 -28.46 -10.84 -10.39
N ALA A 250 -28.81 -11.20 -11.63
CA ALA A 250 -29.53 -10.30 -12.52
C ALA A 250 -30.95 -10.02 -12.00
N ALA A 251 -31.56 -8.90 -12.41
CA ALA A 251 -32.90 -8.49 -11.94
C ALA A 251 -33.97 -9.60 -12.10
N SER A 252 -33.94 -10.36 -13.20
CA SER A 252 -34.85 -11.50 -13.41
C SER A 252 -34.65 -12.65 -12.42
N GLN A 253 -33.40 -12.91 -12.04
CA GLN A 253 -33.05 -13.92 -11.04
C GLN A 253 -33.46 -13.46 -9.65
N VAL A 254 -33.32 -12.17 -9.33
CA VAL A 254 -33.82 -11.58 -8.08
C VAL A 254 -35.34 -11.81 -7.93
N LEU A 255 -36.13 -11.53 -8.97
CA LEU A 255 -37.57 -11.82 -8.96
C LEU A 255 -37.86 -13.32 -8.79
N THR A 256 -37.03 -14.18 -9.37
CA THR A 256 -37.15 -15.64 -9.21
C THR A 256 -36.92 -16.06 -7.76
N VAL A 257 -35.93 -15.48 -7.08
CA VAL A 257 -35.69 -15.72 -5.64
C VAL A 257 -36.91 -15.29 -4.81
N ILE A 258 -37.44 -14.10 -5.04
CA ILE A 258 -38.61 -13.59 -4.31
C ILE A 258 -39.82 -14.51 -4.48
N ASN A 259 -40.13 -14.89 -5.73
CA ASN A 259 -41.26 -15.77 -6.02
C ASN A 259 -41.08 -17.15 -5.37
N ARG A 260 -39.85 -17.68 -5.35
CA ARG A 260 -39.57 -18.96 -4.70
C ARG A 260 -39.70 -18.86 -3.18
N LEU A 261 -39.16 -17.81 -2.55
CA LEU A 261 -39.29 -17.62 -1.10
C LEU A 261 -40.74 -17.40 -0.67
N LYS A 262 -41.56 -16.72 -1.48
CA LYS A 262 -43.02 -16.62 -1.26
C LYS A 262 -43.71 -17.97 -1.34
N ALA A 263 -43.35 -18.80 -2.32
CA ALA A 263 -43.96 -20.13 -2.49
C ALA A 263 -43.65 -21.09 -1.32
N GLU A 264 -42.56 -20.85 -0.59
CA GLU A 264 -42.14 -21.65 0.57
C GLU A 264 -42.52 -20.98 1.91
N ASP A 265 -43.24 -19.85 1.89
CA ASP A 265 -43.56 -19.03 3.07
C ASP A 265 -42.31 -18.60 3.88
N GLN A 266 -41.18 -18.36 3.20
CA GLN A 266 -39.89 -17.99 3.81
C GLN A 266 -39.38 -16.60 3.39
N LEU A 267 -40.25 -15.71 2.91
CA LEU A 267 -39.82 -14.38 2.45
C LEU A 267 -39.12 -13.56 3.55
N GLU A 268 -39.48 -13.74 4.82
CA GLU A 268 -38.82 -13.11 5.97
C GLU A 268 -37.36 -13.55 6.19
N ALA A 269 -36.92 -14.65 5.57
CA ALA A 269 -35.53 -15.07 5.63
C ALA A 269 -34.62 -14.09 4.90
N LEU A 270 -35.14 -13.39 3.88
CA LEU A 270 -34.40 -12.39 3.12
C LEU A 270 -34.35 -11.07 3.89
N GLN A 271 -33.19 -10.77 4.46
CA GLN A 271 -32.98 -9.67 5.41
C GLN A 271 -31.92 -8.67 4.95
N LEU A 272 -31.09 -9.02 3.95
CA LEU A 272 -29.94 -8.22 3.54
C LEU A 272 -29.89 -8.05 2.01
N VAL A 273 -29.64 -6.83 1.54
CA VAL A 273 -29.23 -6.55 0.15
C VAL A 273 -27.77 -6.16 0.16
N HIS A 274 -27.00 -6.77 -0.72
CA HIS A 274 -25.56 -6.57 -0.85
C HIS A 274 -25.21 -6.18 -2.28
N PHE A 275 -24.23 -5.32 -2.44
CA PHE A 275 -23.53 -5.12 -3.70
C PHE A 275 -22.06 -4.81 -3.44
N HIS A 276 -21.23 -5.00 -4.46
CA HIS A 276 -19.81 -4.69 -4.35
C HIS A 276 -19.31 -4.10 -5.67
N LEU A 277 -18.76 -2.88 -5.58
CA LEU A 277 -18.24 -2.15 -6.74
C LEU A 277 -16.81 -2.56 -7.11
N GLY A 278 -16.08 -3.19 -6.20
CA GLY A 278 -14.66 -3.51 -6.30
C GLY A 278 -13.85 -2.89 -5.15
N SER A 279 -12.58 -3.27 -5.03
CA SER A 279 -11.64 -2.59 -4.12
C SER A 279 -11.17 -1.25 -4.71
N GLN A 280 -10.71 -0.34 -3.85
CA GLN A 280 -10.03 0.90 -4.24
C GLN A 280 -10.84 1.74 -5.26
N MET A 281 -12.06 2.15 -4.88
CA MET A 281 -12.85 3.08 -5.70
C MET A 281 -12.22 4.47 -5.66
N ALA A 282 -11.59 4.89 -6.75
CA ALA A 282 -10.89 6.18 -6.84
C ALA A 282 -11.83 7.39 -6.99
N ASN A 283 -13.08 7.16 -7.41
CA ASN A 283 -14.02 8.21 -7.77
C ASN A 283 -15.33 8.13 -6.97
N ILE A 284 -15.62 9.17 -6.19
CA ILE A 284 -16.83 9.24 -5.36
C ILE A 284 -18.15 9.15 -6.15
N ARG A 285 -18.14 9.59 -7.42
CA ARG A 285 -19.33 9.53 -8.28
C ARG A 285 -19.75 8.09 -8.54
N ASP A 286 -18.79 7.18 -8.65
CA ASP A 286 -19.06 5.77 -8.94
C ASP A 286 -19.69 5.09 -7.72
N VAL A 287 -19.22 5.42 -6.52
CA VAL A 287 -19.84 5.01 -5.25
C VAL A 287 -21.29 5.52 -5.19
N ARG A 288 -21.52 6.81 -5.44
CA ARG A 288 -22.86 7.41 -5.40
C ARG A 288 -23.81 6.77 -6.42
N ASN A 289 -23.35 6.53 -7.64
CA ASN A 289 -24.16 5.88 -8.69
C ASN A 289 -24.53 4.44 -8.30
N GLY A 290 -23.55 3.67 -7.80
CA GLY A 290 -23.78 2.31 -7.34
C GLY A 290 -24.77 2.23 -6.19
N VAL A 291 -24.62 3.10 -5.19
CA VAL A 291 -25.57 3.21 -4.06
C VAL A 291 -26.96 3.61 -4.54
N ASN A 292 -27.07 4.57 -5.47
CA ASN A 292 -28.37 5.02 -5.98
C ASN A 292 -29.14 3.89 -6.66
N GLU A 293 -28.48 3.12 -7.51
CA GLU A 293 -29.09 1.97 -8.17
C GLU A 293 -29.45 0.88 -7.15
N ALA A 294 -28.52 0.54 -6.27
CA ALA A 294 -28.72 -0.52 -5.28
C ALA A 294 -29.87 -0.21 -4.30
N VAL A 295 -30.01 1.03 -3.86
CA VAL A 295 -31.08 1.37 -2.91
C VAL A 295 -32.46 1.39 -3.56
N ARG A 296 -32.55 1.55 -4.90
CA ARG A 296 -33.80 1.32 -5.64
C ARG A 296 -34.17 -0.15 -5.64
N PHE A 297 -33.20 -1.06 -5.83
CA PHE A 297 -33.45 -2.49 -5.64
C PHE A 297 -33.96 -2.79 -4.23
N TYR A 298 -33.37 -2.19 -3.19
CA TYR A 298 -33.88 -2.30 -1.83
C TYR A 298 -35.36 -1.87 -1.72
N CYS A 299 -35.73 -0.69 -2.25
CA CYS A 299 -37.10 -0.20 -2.18
C CYS A 299 -38.08 -1.09 -2.95
N GLU A 300 -37.74 -1.50 -4.17
CA GLU A 300 -38.57 -2.38 -5.02
C GLU A 300 -38.76 -3.76 -4.36
N LEU A 301 -37.72 -4.32 -3.73
CA LEU A 301 -37.82 -5.60 -3.02
C LEU A 301 -38.78 -5.50 -1.82
N ARG A 302 -38.82 -4.37 -1.13
CA ARG A 302 -39.78 -4.11 -0.05
C ARG A 302 -41.21 -3.93 -0.55
N GLU A 303 -41.42 -3.25 -1.69
CA GLU A 303 -42.73 -3.20 -2.36
C GLU A 303 -43.23 -4.60 -2.76
N LEU A 304 -42.30 -5.50 -3.12
CA LEU A 304 -42.61 -6.91 -3.35
C LEU A 304 -42.86 -7.71 -2.06
N GLY A 305 -42.79 -7.09 -0.88
CA GLY A 305 -43.12 -7.68 0.42
C GLY A 305 -41.93 -8.25 1.20
N ALA A 306 -40.69 -8.08 0.74
CA ALA A 306 -39.52 -8.53 1.51
C ALA A 306 -39.23 -7.60 2.68
N HIS A 307 -38.90 -8.17 3.85
CA HIS A 307 -38.52 -7.41 5.04
C HIS A 307 -37.00 -7.30 5.14
N ILE A 308 -36.41 -6.48 4.27
CA ILE A 308 -34.96 -6.24 4.26
C ILE A 308 -34.62 -5.19 5.31
N ASP A 309 -33.75 -5.55 6.25
CA ASP A 309 -33.33 -4.70 7.36
C ASP A 309 -31.90 -4.17 7.17
N PHE A 310 -31.09 -4.80 6.32
CA PHE A 310 -29.68 -4.47 6.10
C PHE A 310 -29.40 -4.12 4.64
N PHE A 311 -28.66 -3.04 4.45
CA PHE A 311 -28.18 -2.57 3.16
C PHE A 311 -26.66 -2.47 3.20
N ASP A 312 -26.03 -3.43 2.54
CA ASP A 312 -24.59 -3.61 2.53
C ASP A 312 -23.99 -3.08 1.22
N VAL A 313 -23.14 -2.06 1.36
CA VAL A 313 -22.45 -1.42 0.23
C VAL A 313 -21.16 -2.14 -0.16
N GLY A 314 -20.79 -3.21 0.56
CA GLY A 314 -19.55 -3.95 0.39
C GLY A 314 -18.33 -3.08 0.68
N GLY A 315 -17.18 -3.50 0.15
CA GLY A 315 -15.94 -2.71 0.20
C GLY A 315 -15.90 -1.60 -0.85
N GLY A 316 -14.71 -1.00 -1.01
CA GLY A 316 -14.44 -0.01 -2.06
C GLY A 316 -13.99 1.34 -1.52
N LEU A 317 -14.18 1.61 -0.22
CA LEU A 317 -13.53 2.73 0.46
C LEU A 317 -12.01 2.65 0.26
N ALA A 318 -11.48 3.60 -0.50
CA ALA A 318 -10.10 3.63 -0.94
C ALA A 318 -9.14 4.13 0.14
N VAL A 319 -7.85 3.90 -0.09
CA VAL A 319 -6.72 4.45 0.67
C VAL A 319 -5.89 5.33 -0.26
N ASP A 320 -5.42 6.47 0.24
CA ASP A 320 -4.62 7.42 -0.53
C ASP A 320 -3.15 7.01 -0.41
N TYR A 321 -2.66 6.19 -1.34
CA TYR A 321 -1.31 5.64 -1.26
C TYR A 321 -0.24 6.64 -1.70
N ASP A 322 -0.57 7.50 -2.67
CA ASP A 322 0.34 8.53 -3.19
C ASP A 322 0.15 9.91 -2.51
N GLY A 323 -0.89 10.08 -1.69
CA GLY A 323 -1.15 11.33 -0.97
C GLY A 323 -1.65 12.47 -1.86
N THR A 324 -1.95 12.21 -3.14
CA THR A 324 -2.34 13.24 -4.10
C THR A 324 -3.82 13.60 -4.00
N ARG A 325 -4.62 12.79 -3.29
CA ARG A 325 -6.08 12.86 -3.23
C ARG A 325 -6.71 13.06 -4.61
N SER A 326 -6.20 12.32 -5.59
CA SER A 326 -6.57 12.45 -7.00
C SER A 326 -7.45 11.28 -7.46
N GLN A 327 -8.06 11.42 -8.63
CA GLN A 327 -8.81 10.32 -9.25
C GLN A 327 -7.84 9.37 -9.99
N SER A 328 -6.81 8.88 -9.30
CA SER A 328 -5.84 7.90 -9.80
C SER A 328 -6.15 6.50 -9.23
N SER A 329 -5.62 5.44 -9.83
CA SER A 329 -5.81 4.08 -9.31
C SER A 329 -5.14 3.83 -7.96
N ASN A 330 -4.13 4.63 -7.59
CA ASN A 330 -3.38 4.53 -6.33
C ASN A 330 -3.87 5.56 -5.29
N SER A 331 -4.89 6.36 -5.62
CA SER A 331 -5.45 7.41 -4.76
C SER A 331 -6.98 7.41 -4.82
N MET A 332 -7.60 8.45 -4.26
CA MET A 332 -9.02 8.74 -4.39
C MET A 332 -9.34 10.23 -4.27
N ASN A 333 -10.38 10.65 -4.97
CA ASN A 333 -10.82 12.06 -5.00
C ASN A 333 -11.75 12.48 -3.85
N TYR A 334 -11.84 11.70 -2.77
CA TYR A 334 -12.78 11.93 -1.67
C TYR A 334 -12.20 11.62 -0.30
N GLY A 335 -12.81 12.24 0.73
CA GLY A 335 -12.49 11.95 2.13
C GLY A 335 -13.44 10.94 2.77
N LEU A 336 -13.08 10.44 3.96
CA LEU A 336 -13.90 9.48 4.72
C LEU A 336 -15.31 10.00 5.03
N HIS A 337 -15.44 11.24 5.52
CA HIS A 337 -16.74 11.85 5.80
C HIS A 337 -17.58 12.06 4.53
N GLU A 338 -16.95 12.38 3.40
CA GLU A 338 -17.64 12.54 2.13
C GLU A 338 -18.18 11.20 1.62
N TYR A 339 -17.40 10.13 1.76
CA TYR A 339 -17.85 8.76 1.47
C TYR A 339 -19.08 8.39 2.29
N ALA A 340 -19.02 8.57 3.62
CA ALA A 340 -20.14 8.30 4.52
C ALA A 340 -21.39 9.12 4.15
N ARG A 341 -21.24 10.43 3.94
CA ARG A 341 -22.34 11.33 3.52
C ARG A 341 -22.97 10.90 2.21
N ASN A 342 -22.17 10.57 1.18
CA ASN A 342 -22.71 10.16 -0.12
C ASN A 342 -23.59 8.90 0.01
N ILE A 343 -23.20 7.95 0.86
CA ILE A 343 -23.99 6.74 1.12
C ILE A 343 -25.27 7.08 1.89
N VAL A 344 -25.14 7.71 3.06
CA VAL A 344 -26.28 7.99 3.97
C VAL A 344 -27.32 8.86 3.28
N SER A 345 -26.90 9.96 2.64
CA SER A 345 -27.79 10.89 1.94
C SER A 345 -28.53 10.21 0.78
N THR A 346 -27.80 9.48 -0.08
CA THR A 346 -28.41 8.80 -1.23
C THR A 346 -29.42 7.75 -0.79
N VAL A 347 -29.11 6.99 0.27
CA VAL A 347 -30.04 6.00 0.82
C VAL A 347 -31.27 6.69 1.40
N SER A 348 -31.10 7.77 2.17
CA SER A 348 -32.21 8.51 2.77
C SER A 348 -33.13 9.13 1.72
N ASP A 349 -32.57 9.79 0.71
CA ASP A 349 -33.31 10.48 -0.35
C ASP A 349 -34.17 9.52 -1.16
N VAL A 350 -33.61 8.38 -1.57
CA VAL A 350 -34.38 7.40 -2.34
C VAL A 350 -35.42 6.71 -1.46
N CYS A 351 -35.12 6.37 -0.21
CA CYS A 351 -36.13 5.82 0.71
C CYS A 351 -37.28 6.81 0.95
N ASN A 352 -36.99 8.13 1.03
CA ASN A 352 -38.00 9.18 1.11
C ASN A 352 -38.91 9.19 -0.12
N LEU A 353 -38.32 9.13 -1.33
CA LEU A 353 -39.07 9.12 -2.58
C LEU A 353 -40.04 7.93 -2.67
N TYR A 354 -39.64 6.77 -2.17
CA TYR A 354 -40.45 5.55 -2.17
C TYR A 354 -41.36 5.41 -0.94
N GLY A 355 -41.25 6.29 0.07
CA GLY A 355 -41.98 6.13 1.33
C GLY A 355 -41.58 4.89 2.13
N GLN A 356 -40.35 4.38 1.92
CA GLN A 356 -39.84 3.16 2.56
C GLN A 356 -39.00 3.50 3.82
N PRO A 357 -38.94 2.58 4.81
CA PRO A 357 -38.07 2.75 5.97
C PRO A 357 -36.60 2.66 5.56
N ARG A 358 -35.72 3.34 6.30
CA ARG A 358 -34.27 3.25 6.10
C ARG A 358 -33.69 1.99 6.75
N PRO A 359 -32.86 1.21 6.02
CA PRO A 359 -32.20 0.02 6.56
C PRO A 359 -31.01 0.35 7.48
N VAL A 360 -30.46 -0.63 8.16
CA VAL A 360 -29.10 -0.56 8.73
C VAL A 360 -28.11 -0.53 7.57
N ILE A 361 -27.18 0.43 7.58
CA ILE A 361 -26.12 0.50 6.56
C ILE A 361 -24.94 -0.35 7.02
N ILE A 362 -24.47 -1.25 6.14
CA ILE A 362 -23.24 -2.01 6.30
C ILE A 362 -22.20 -1.53 5.29
N SER A 363 -20.93 -1.45 5.68
CA SER A 363 -19.82 -1.46 4.72
C SER A 363 -18.72 -2.44 5.11
N GLU A 364 -18.07 -3.02 4.10
CA GLU A 364 -17.00 -4.03 4.23
C GLU A 364 -15.62 -3.41 3.97
N SER A 365 -15.26 -2.38 4.76
CA SER A 365 -14.15 -1.47 4.45
C SER A 365 -12.75 -1.99 4.86
N GLY A 366 -12.41 -3.23 4.51
CA GLY A 366 -11.20 -3.91 5.00
C GLY A 366 -9.88 -3.18 4.70
N ARG A 367 -9.63 -2.77 3.44
CA ARG A 367 -8.40 -2.04 3.05
C ARG A 367 -8.20 -0.75 3.86
N SER A 368 -9.28 -0.01 4.09
CA SER A 368 -9.26 1.25 4.84
C SER A 368 -8.97 1.05 6.33
N ILE A 369 -9.30 -0.13 6.88
CA ILE A 369 -8.98 -0.50 8.26
C ILE A 369 -7.50 -0.85 8.39
N THR A 370 -6.97 -1.67 7.47
CA THR A 370 -5.68 -2.32 7.70
C THR A 370 -4.49 -1.70 6.98
N ALA A 371 -4.64 -0.86 5.96
CA ALA A 371 -3.48 -0.38 5.19
C ALA A 371 -2.38 0.26 6.08
N HIS A 372 -2.75 1.22 6.93
CA HIS A 372 -1.81 2.01 7.74
C HIS A 372 -1.16 1.28 8.92
N HIS A 373 -1.68 0.13 9.35
CA HIS A 373 -1.27 -0.45 10.62
C HIS A 373 0.09 -1.16 10.59
N ALA A 374 0.64 -1.40 9.40
CA ALA A 374 1.87 -2.17 9.23
C ALA A 374 2.91 -1.41 8.40
N VAL A 375 4.18 -1.59 8.77
CA VAL A 375 5.36 -1.07 8.06
C VAL A 375 6.35 -2.21 7.89
N LEU A 376 6.79 -2.46 6.67
CA LEU A 376 7.94 -3.34 6.42
C LEU A 376 9.21 -2.51 6.60
N ILE A 377 10.10 -2.96 7.48
CA ILE A 377 11.38 -2.32 7.73
C ILE A 377 12.50 -3.27 7.32
N THR A 378 13.46 -2.74 6.59
CA THR A 378 14.63 -3.48 6.11
C THR A 378 15.80 -2.51 5.94
N ASN A 379 16.94 -3.00 5.48
CA ASN A 379 18.16 -2.24 5.32
C ASN A 379 18.70 -2.29 3.89
N VAL A 380 19.53 -1.30 3.56
CA VAL A 380 20.29 -1.26 2.30
C VAL A 380 21.65 -1.93 2.53
N ILE A 381 21.88 -3.07 1.89
CA ILE A 381 23.10 -3.88 2.04
C ILE A 381 24.23 -3.45 1.11
N GLY A 382 23.89 -2.72 0.05
CA GLY A 382 24.87 -2.25 -0.92
C GLY A 382 24.27 -1.26 -1.90
N THR A 383 25.15 -0.51 -2.55
CA THR A 383 24.76 0.47 -3.55
C THR A 383 25.66 0.41 -4.76
N GLU A 384 25.09 0.52 -5.95
CA GLU A 384 25.83 0.85 -7.17
C GLU A 384 25.58 2.33 -7.48
N ALA A 385 26.62 3.15 -7.31
CA ALA A 385 26.54 4.59 -7.42
C ALA A 385 27.65 5.12 -8.33
N TYR A 386 27.29 6.00 -9.26
CA TYR A 386 28.30 6.67 -10.09
C TYR A 386 29.10 7.66 -9.25
N SER A 387 30.41 7.44 -9.17
CA SER A 387 31.36 8.36 -8.54
C SER A 387 32.13 9.10 -9.62
N PRO A 388 32.10 10.44 -9.66
CA PRO A 388 32.83 11.21 -10.66
C PRO A 388 34.32 10.91 -10.61
N GLU A 389 34.87 10.43 -11.73
CA GLU A 389 36.29 10.12 -11.88
C GLU A 389 36.93 10.94 -12.99
N ASP A 390 38.25 11.12 -12.92
CA ASP A 390 39.01 11.82 -13.94
C ASP A 390 39.24 10.91 -15.15
N ILE A 391 38.61 11.25 -16.28
CA ILE A 391 38.72 10.49 -17.52
C ILE A 391 39.97 10.92 -18.28
N PRO A 392 40.88 10.00 -18.64
CA PRO A 392 42.08 10.34 -19.38
C PRO A 392 41.74 10.77 -20.82
N ALA A 393 42.44 11.78 -21.32
CA ALA A 393 42.33 12.22 -22.71
C ALA A 393 42.70 11.08 -23.67
N PRO A 394 42.00 10.96 -24.81
CA PRO A 394 42.28 9.91 -25.78
C PRO A 394 43.63 10.15 -26.47
N ASP A 395 44.28 9.06 -26.88
CA ASP A 395 45.56 9.13 -27.60
C ASP A 395 45.38 9.57 -29.07
N ALA A 396 46.51 9.81 -29.74
CA ALA A 396 46.52 10.25 -31.14
C ALA A 396 46.01 9.19 -32.12
N GLU A 397 46.01 7.91 -31.76
CA GLU A 397 45.58 6.79 -32.62
C GLU A 397 44.12 6.39 -32.36
N SER A 398 43.49 6.94 -31.32
CA SER A 398 42.13 6.64 -30.91
C SER A 398 41.14 6.89 -32.07
N PRO A 399 40.08 6.08 -32.19
CA PRO A 399 39.04 6.26 -33.20
C PRO A 399 38.44 7.67 -33.17
N MET A 400 37.95 8.14 -34.32
CA MET A 400 37.39 9.50 -34.43
C MET A 400 36.22 9.72 -33.47
N LEU A 401 35.38 8.69 -33.26
CA LEU A 401 34.26 8.73 -32.32
C LEU A 401 34.72 9.07 -30.89
N ILE A 402 35.75 8.38 -30.38
CA ILE A 402 36.34 8.62 -29.06
C ILE A 402 36.87 10.06 -28.95
N LYS A 403 37.52 10.56 -30.00
CA LYS A 403 38.01 11.96 -30.05
C LYS A 403 36.88 12.98 -30.09
N ASN A 404 35.77 12.67 -30.75
CA ASN A 404 34.58 13.54 -30.78
C ASN A 404 33.93 13.62 -29.41
N MET A 405 33.75 12.49 -28.72
CA MET A 405 33.22 12.47 -27.35
C MET A 405 34.09 13.30 -26.40
N TRP A 406 35.43 13.20 -26.52
CA TRP A 406 36.35 14.00 -25.72
C TRP A 406 36.17 15.51 -25.94
N ARG A 407 35.96 15.94 -27.19
CA ARG A 407 35.67 17.35 -27.49
C ARG A 407 34.37 17.81 -26.85
N GLY A 408 33.31 16.99 -26.89
CA GLY A 408 32.05 17.30 -26.20
C GLY A 408 32.23 17.47 -24.69
N PHE A 409 33.09 16.65 -24.07
CA PHE A 409 33.46 16.81 -22.67
C PHE A 409 34.26 18.09 -22.40
N GLU A 410 35.23 18.45 -23.25
CA GLU A 410 35.94 19.73 -23.11
C GLU A 410 34.97 20.92 -23.25
N GLU A 411 34.01 20.86 -24.17
CA GLU A 411 33.01 21.89 -24.36
C GLU A 411 32.11 22.08 -23.13
N VAL A 412 31.62 20.99 -22.51
CA VAL A 412 30.80 21.09 -21.29
C VAL A 412 31.58 21.71 -20.13
N GLN A 413 32.89 21.46 -20.03
CA GLN A 413 33.76 22.01 -18.99
C GLN A 413 33.97 23.53 -19.12
N HIS A 414 34.26 24.02 -20.34
CA HIS A 414 34.67 25.42 -20.56
C HIS A 414 33.54 26.47 -20.50
N GLY A 415 32.31 26.05 -20.18
CA GLY A 415 31.17 26.95 -19.97
C GLY A 415 30.47 27.28 -21.27
N THR A 416 29.39 26.55 -21.53
CA THR A 416 28.53 26.67 -22.72
C THR A 416 27.22 27.36 -22.38
N ASP A 417 26.54 27.92 -23.40
CA ASP A 417 25.20 28.48 -23.22
C ASP A 417 24.14 27.38 -23.03
N ASP A 418 22.98 27.74 -22.49
CA ASP A 418 21.88 26.81 -22.18
C ASP A 418 21.48 25.91 -23.36
N ARG A 419 21.55 26.37 -24.62
CA ARG A 419 21.15 25.53 -25.77
C ARG A 419 22.23 24.51 -26.12
N ALA A 420 23.49 24.88 -26.01
CA ALA A 420 24.61 23.98 -26.25
C ALA A 420 24.62 22.81 -25.24
N LEU A 421 24.13 22.99 -24.00
CA LEU A 421 23.97 21.87 -23.05
C LEU A 421 23.02 20.78 -23.56
N ILE A 422 21.94 21.18 -24.26
CA ILE A 422 20.98 20.24 -24.86
C ILE A 422 21.60 19.53 -26.06
N GLU A 423 22.38 20.25 -26.87
CA GLU A 423 23.11 19.67 -28.01
C GLU A 423 24.13 18.63 -27.55
N ILE A 424 24.95 18.97 -26.56
CA ILE A 424 25.93 18.06 -25.94
C ILE A 424 25.24 16.80 -25.37
N TYR A 425 24.07 16.95 -24.74
CA TYR A 425 23.29 15.81 -24.28
C TYR A 425 22.94 14.85 -25.42
N ASN A 426 22.37 15.38 -26.51
CA ASN A 426 21.96 14.58 -27.67
C ASN A 426 23.15 13.94 -28.39
N ASP A 427 24.25 14.67 -28.54
CA ASP A 427 25.48 14.17 -29.15
C ASP A 427 26.06 13.03 -28.31
N THR A 428 26.09 13.19 -26.98
CA THR A 428 26.59 12.14 -26.06
C THR A 428 25.74 10.87 -26.13
N GLN A 429 24.40 10.96 -26.23
CA GLN A 429 23.53 9.79 -26.42
C GLN A 429 23.81 9.10 -27.76
N SER A 430 23.98 9.89 -28.82
CA SER A 430 24.22 9.38 -30.18
C SER A 430 25.57 8.68 -30.28
N ASP A 431 26.62 9.32 -29.76
CA ASP A 431 27.99 8.79 -29.77
C ASP A 431 28.10 7.51 -28.94
N LEU A 432 27.44 7.43 -27.78
CA LEU A 432 27.42 6.22 -26.96
C LEU A 432 26.70 5.06 -27.67
N SER A 433 25.56 5.35 -28.33
CA SER A 433 24.83 4.36 -29.12
C SER A 433 25.65 3.85 -30.31
N GLU A 434 26.39 4.75 -30.97
CA GLU A 434 27.33 4.38 -32.03
C GLU A 434 28.48 3.53 -31.46
N ALA A 435 29.05 3.89 -30.32
CA ALA A 435 30.12 3.13 -29.67
C ALA A 435 29.67 1.70 -29.32
N HIS A 436 28.46 1.53 -28.79
CA HIS A 436 27.87 0.21 -28.55
C HIS A 436 27.67 -0.60 -29.84
N SER A 437 27.22 0.05 -30.92
CA SER A 437 27.03 -0.58 -32.23
C SER A 437 28.36 -1.01 -32.86
N GLN A 438 29.38 -0.17 -32.76
CA GLN A 438 30.73 -0.45 -33.24
C GLN A 438 31.40 -1.56 -32.41
N PHE A 439 31.19 -1.60 -31.09
CA PHE A 439 31.64 -2.72 -30.25
C PHE A 439 30.98 -4.04 -30.65
N ALA A 440 29.65 -4.04 -30.85
CA ALA A 440 28.90 -5.23 -31.26
C ALA A 440 29.34 -5.80 -32.62
N THR A 441 29.89 -4.96 -33.50
CA THR A 441 30.40 -5.34 -34.82
C THR A 441 31.91 -5.58 -34.85
N GLY A 442 32.60 -5.47 -33.71
CA GLY A 442 34.04 -5.73 -33.57
C GLY A 442 34.95 -4.60 -34.04
N VAL A 443 34.42 -3.40 -34.26
CA VAL A 443 35.19 -2.20 -34.64
C VAL A 443 35.87 -1.57 -33.42
N LEU A 444 35.18 -1.51 -32.28
CA LEU A 444 35.74 -1.07 -31.00
C LEU A 444 36.08 -2.26 -30.10
N ASN A 445 37.14 -2.12 -29.31
CA ASN A 445 37.51 -3.08 -28.28
C ASN A 445 36.81 -2.75 -26.94
N LEU A 446 37.02 -3.58 -25.92
CA LEU A 446 36.41 -3.39 -24.61
C LEU A 446 36.90 -2.11 -23.90
N GLU A 447 38.17 -1.75 -24.05
CA GLU A 447 38.75 -0.53 -23.44
C GLU A 447 38.09 0.73 -24.00
N HIS A 448 37.90 0.80 -25.33
CA HIS A 448 37.18 1.92 -25.97
C HIS A 448 35.73 2.00 -25.51
N ARG A 449 35.04 0.85 -25.38
CA ARG A 449 33.66 0.81 -24.89
C ARG A 449 33.58 1.31 -23.44
N ALA A 450 34.46 0.80 -22.56
CA ALA A 450 34.49 1.19 -21.15
C ALA A 450 34.81 2.70 -21.01
N TRP A 451 35.77 3.20 -21.78
CA TRP A 451 36.11 4.63 -21.79
C TRP A 451 34.93 5.49 -22.26
N ALA A 452 34.22 5.08 -23.31
CA ALA A 452 33.06 5.79 -23.83
C ALA A 452 31.91 5.82 -22.81
N GLU A 453 31.62 4.69 -22.16
CA GLU A 453 30.60 4.58 -21.11
C GLU A 453 30.91 5.50 -19.92
N GLN A 454 32.14 5.50 -19.41
CA GLN A 454 32.54 6.36 -18.29
C GLN A 454 32.58 7.84 -18.67
N LEU A 455 33.05 8.20 -19.86
CA LEU A 455 33.02 9.58 -20.32
C LEU A 455 31.58 10.08 -20.47
N SER A 456 30.67 9.28 -21.01
CA SER A 456 29.26 9.64 -21.10
C SER A 456 28.66 9.87 -19.71
N LEU A 457 28.91 9.01 -18.72
CA LEU A 457 28.47 9.23 -17.33
C LEU A 457 29.05 10.51 -16.74
N ARG A 458 30.32 10.81 -17.02
CA ARG A 458 30.95 12.07 -16.60
C ARG A 458 30.28 13.29 -17.24
N ILE A 459 30.01 13.26 -18.55
CA ILE A 459 29.29 14.35 -19.23
C ILE A 459 27.89 14.52 -18.62
N TYR A 460 27.13 13.44 -18.43
CA TYR A 460 25.81 13.49 -17.80
C TYR A 460 25.85 14.13 -16.41
N HIS A 461 26.86 13.79 -15.61
CA HIS A 461 27.07 14.40 -14.29
C HIS A 461 27.29 15.92 -14.37
N GLU A 462 28.15 16.38 -15.29
CA GLU A 462 28.41 17.82 -15.50
C GLU A 462 27.17 18.55 -16.04
N LEU A 463 26.43 17.92 -16.96
CA LEU A 463 25.17 18.46 -17.49
C LEU A 463 24.14 18.65 -16.36
N ARG A 464 23.99 17.67 -15.47
CA ARG A 464 23.08 17.76 -14.30
C ARG A 464 23.42 18.97 -13.42
N GLN A 465 24.70 19.24 -13.19
CA GLN A 465 25.14 20.38 -12.36
C GLN A 465 24.92 21.74 -13.03
N LYS A 466 25.06 21.81 -14.36
CA LYS A 466 24.99 23.08 -15.12
C LYS A 466 23.58 23.43 -15.58
N MET A 467 22.73 22.43 -15.80
CA MET A 467 21.33 22.64 -16.17
C MET A 467 20.50 23.21 -15.00
N SER A 468 19.34 23.77 -15.32
CA SER A 468 18.51 24.50 -14.34
C SER A 468 17.05 24.10 -14.44
N ASN A 469 16.47 23.72 -13.30
CA ASN A 469 15.03 23.46 -13.14
C ASN A 469 14.13 24.67 -13.48
N LYS A 470 14.70 25.89 -13.56
CA LYS A 470 13.98 27.10 -13.98
C LYS A 470 13.80 27.18 -15.50
N ASN A 471 14.65 26.50 -16.27
CA ASN A 471 14.55 26.47 -17.73
C ASN A 471 13.58 25.35 -18.15
N ARG A 472 12.54 25.72 -18.91
CA ARG A 472 11.51 24.77 -19.38
C ARG A 472 12.07 23.62 -20.21
N PHE A 473 13.14 23.86 -20.99
CA PHE A 473 13.72 22.86 -21.89
C PHE A 473 14.72 21.95 -21.19
N HIS A 474 15.30 22.39 -20.05
CA HIS A 474 16.19 21.55 -19.25
C HIS A 474 15.42 20.52 -18.42
N ARG A 475 14.20 20.83 -17.97
CA ARG A 475 13.42 19.97 -17.08
C ARG A 475 13.29 18.51 -17.57
N PRO A 476 12.81 18.23 -18.79
CA PRO A 476 12.71 16.84 -19.26
C PRO A 476 14.07 16.11 -19.29
N ILE A 477 15.15 16.82 -19.62
CA ILE A 477 16.50 16.24 -19.65
C ILE A 477 17.00 15.99 -18.23
N LEU A 478 16.69 16.88 -17.28
CA LEU A 478 17.01 16.68 -15.87
C LEU A 478 16.29 15.46 -15.30
N ASP A 479 15.04 15.21 -15.72
CA ASP A 479 14.29 14.01 -15.32
C ASP A 479 14.98 12.74 -15.85
N GLU A 480 15.36 12.71 -17.14
CA GLU A 480 16.12 11.60 -17.75
C GLU A 480 17.52 11.41 -17.09
N LEU A 481 18.20 12.50 -16.76
CA LEU A 481 19.50 12.48 -16.07
C LEU A 481 19.37 11.99 -14.62
N GLN A 482 18.25 12.29 -13.94
CA GLN A 482 18.00 11.79 -12.58
C GLN A 482 17.87 10.28 -12.57
N GLU A 483 17.11 9.69 -13.49
CA GLU A 483 17.00 8.23 -13.64
C GLU A 483 18.35 7.60 -13.97
N ARG A 484 19.09 8.19 -14.92
CA ARG A 484 20.35 7.63 -15.39
C ARG A 484 21.48 7.71 -14.37
N LEU A 485 21.47 8.72 -13.51
CA LEU A 485 22.48 8.95 -12.47
C LEU A 485 21.97 8.55 -11.07
N ALA A 486 20.80 7.90 -10.98
CA ALA A 486 20.27 7.42 -9.71
C ALA A 486 21.15 6.29 -9.16
N ASP A 487 21.38 6.34 -7.86
CA ASP A 487 22.04 5.25 -7.15
C ASP A 487 21.10 4.04 -7.12
N LYS A 488 21.65 2.85 -7.36
CA LYS A 488 20.90 1.61 -7.21
C LYS A 488 21.09 1.12 -5.79
N PHE A 489 20.04 1.13 -5.00
CA PHE A 489 20.05 0.62 -3.63
C PHE A 489 19.55 -0.82 -3.64
N PHE A 490 20.39 -1.75 -3.20
CA PHE A 490 20.00 -3.14 -2.98
C PHE A 490 19.48 -3.27 -1.56
N VAL A 491 18.18 -3.51 -1.46
CA VAL A 491 17.44 -3.55 -0.20
C VAL A 491 17.19 -5.00 0.19
N ASN A 492 17.50 -5.37 1.42
CA ASN A 492 17.45 -6.75 1.93
C ASN A 492 16.01 -7.25 2.18
N PHE A 493 15.24 -7.43 1.11
CA PHE A 493 13.91 -7.99 1.14
C PHE A 493 13.57 -8.64 -0.20
N SER A 494 12.38 -9.24 -0.29
CA SER A 494 11.81 -9.69 -1.57
C SER A 494 10.51 -8.94 -1.84
N LEU A 495 10.41 -8.35 -3.02
CA LEU A 495 9.23 -7.64 -3.49
C LEU A 495 8.06 -8.60 -3.70
N PHE A 496 8.31 -9.79 -4.24
CA PHE A 496 7.29 -10.84 -4.44
C PHE A 496 6.69 -11.33 -3.12
N GLN A 497 7.52 -11.44 -2.07
CA GLN A 497 7.07 -11.87 -0.75
C GLN A 497 6.32 -10.77 0.01
N SER A 498 6.84 -9.55 0.05
CA SER A 498 6.33 -8.51 0.95
C SER A 498 5.52 -7.40 0.27
N LEU A 499 5.67 -7.24 -1.05
CA LEU A 499 5.01 -6.23 -1.85
C LEU A 499 4.38 -6.81 -3.16
N PRO A 500 3.64 -7.93 -3.12
CA PRO A 500 3.15 -8.60 -4.33
C PRO A 500 2.22 -7.72 -5.20
N ASP A 501 1.40 -6.85 -4.61
CA ASP A 501 0.57 -5.91 -5.36
C ASP A 501 1.41 -4.88 -6.16
N ALA A 502 2.65 -4.57 -5.74
CA ALA A 502 3.53 -3.67 -6.51
C ALA A 502 3.89 -4.32 -7.85
N TRP A 503 4.21 -5.61 -7.85
CA TRP A 503 4.48 -6.40 -9.05
C TRP A 503 3.21 -6.70 -9.86
N GLY A 504 2.17 -7.21 -9.21
CA GLY A 504 1.02 -7.79 -9.91
C GLY A 504 0.07 -6.77 -10.54
N ILE A 505 0.03 -5.54 -10.00
CA ILE A 505 -0.95 -4.51 -10.41
C ILE A 505 -0.39 -3.09 -10.36
N ASP A 506 0.92 -2.86 -10.34
CA ASP A 506 1.55 -1.53 -10.26
C ASP A 506 1.04 -0.70 -9.06
N GLN A 507 0.86 -1.35 -7.91
CA GLN A 507 0.45 -0.67 -6.69
C GLN A 507 1.60 0.15 -6.12
N VAL A 508 1.34 1.41 -5.82
CA VAL A 508 2.32 2.31 -5.18
C VAL A 508 2.24 2.18 -3.67
N PHE A 509 3.41 2.20 -3.03
CA PHE A 509 3.58 2.28 -1.58
C PHE A 509 4.53 3.43 -1.26
N PRO A 510 4.26 4.25 -0.22
CA PRO A 510 5.24 5.20 0.27
C PRO A 510 6.49 4.47 0.77
N VAL A 511 7.66 4.90 0.31
CA VAL A 511 8.97 4.36 0.67
C VAL A 511 9.85 5.52 1.11
N LEU A 512 10.49 5.40 2.28
CA LEU A 512 11.42 6.42 2.75
C LEU A 512 12.48 5.85 3.69
N PRO A 513 13.69 6.47 3.71
CA PRO A 513 14.69 6.24 4.74
C PRO A 513 14.13 6.58 6.12
N LEU A 514 14.49 5.79 7.14
CA LEU A 514 13.95 5.97 8.50
C LEU A 514 14.74 6.96 9.36
N SER A 515 15.95 7.32 8.94
CA SER A 515 16.92 8.11 9.72
C SER A 515 17.75 9.01 8.81
N GLY A 516 18.37 10.05 9.36
CA GLY A 516 19.32 10.91 8.65
C GLY A 516 18.70 11.82 7.59
N LEU A 517 17.40 12.11 7.68
CA LEU A 517 16.68 12.91 6.70
C LEU A 517 17.12 14.39 6.69
N GLU A 518 17.75 14.87 7.76
CA GLU A 518 18.43 16.16 7.85
C GLU A 518 19.70 16.23 6.98
N GLU A 519 20.32 15.09 6.70
CA GLU A 519 21.49 14.96 5.83
C GLU A 519 21.12 14.79 4.35
N MET A 520 19.83 14.85 4.00
CA MET A 520 19.37 14.70 2.61
C MET A 520 20.08 15.69 1.67
N ASN A 521 20.62 15.18 0.57
CA ASN A 521 21.31 15.96 -0.47
C ASN A 521 20.63 15.71 -1.82
N ASP A 522 21.16 16.27 -2.91
CA ASP A 522 20.63 16.10 -4.28
C ASP A 522 20.88 14.68 -4.86
N ARG A 523 20.95 13.63 -4.02
CA ARG A 523 21.06 12.24 -4.46
C ARG A 523 19.68 11.65 -4.65
N ARG A 524 19.54 10.86 -5.72
CA ARG A 524 18.34 10.09 -6.00
C ARG A 524 18.72 8.63 -6.13
N ALA A 525 17.81 7.75 -5.72
CA ALA A 525 18.02 6.32 -5.77
C ALA A 525 16.79 5.58 -6.28
N VAL A 526 17.05 4.38 -6.81
CA VAL A 526 16.05 3.36 -7.10
C VAL A 526 16.29 2.16 -6.19
N MET A 527 15.21 1.58 -5.69
CA MET A 527 15.23 0.45 -4.77
C MET A 527 15.04 -0.84 -5.58
N LEU A 528 16.05 -1.70 -5.51
CA LEU A 528 16.00 -3.06 -6.03
C LEU A 528 16.00 -4.01 -4.84
N ASP A 529 15.21 -5.07 -4.95
CA ASP A 529 15.26 -6.17 -4.01
C ASP A 529 16.51 -7.05 -4.26
N ILE A 530 16.70 -8.11 -3.46
CA ILE A 530 17.87 -9.01 -3.58
C ILE A 530 17.59 -10.25 -4.43
N THR A 531 16.48 -10.29 -5.15
CA THR A 531 16.16 -11.39 -6.04
C THR A 531 16.99 -11.33 -7.32
N CYS A 532 17.17 -12.46 -8.00
CA CYS A 532 17.79 -12.49 -9.32
C CYS A 532 16.85 -12.06 -10.46
N ASP A 533 15.62 -11.65 -10.15
CA ASP A 533 14.61 -11.25 -11.13
C ASP A 533 14.66 -9.73 -11.35
N SER A 534 14.63 -9.30 -12.61
CA SER A 534 14.64 -7.88 -12.95
C SER A 534 13.36 -7.16 -12.54
N ASP A 535 12.26 -7.89 -12.37
CA ASP A 535 10.99 -7.33 -11.90
C ASP A 535 11.01 -7.04 -10.38
N GLY A 536 12.06 -7.49 -9.67
CA GLY A 536 12.32 -7.19 -8.25
C GLY A 536 12.76 -5.74 -8.00
N ALA A 537 12.06 -4.76 -8.56
CA ALA A 537 12.38 -3.35 -8.43
C ALA A 537 11.14 -2.49 -8.16
N VAL A 538 11.31 -1.44 -7.36
CA VAL A 538 10.26 -0.43 -7.18
C VAL A 538 10.38 0.60 -8.29
N GLU A 539 9.34 0.72 -9.12
CA GLU A 539 9.34 1.64 -10.27
C GLU A 539 8.79 3.03 -9.96
N GLN A 540 7.99 3.15 -8.89
CA GLN A 540 7.20 4.34 -8.60
C GLN A 540 7.32 4.74 -7.14
N TYR A 541 7.71 6.00 -6.92
CA TYR A 541 7.97 6.58 -5.59
C TYR A 541 7.02 7.73 -5.30
N VAL A 542 6.59 7.83 -4.05
CA VAL A 542 5.74 8.92 -3.58
C VAL A 542 6.61 10.14 -3.25
N GLU A 543 6.50 11.20 -4.05
CA GLU A 543 7.21 12.45 -3.83
C GLU A 543 6.30 13.65 -4.17
N GLY A 544 6.33 14.68 -3.34
CA GLY A 544 5.70 15.96 -3.61
C GLY A 544 4.21 15.78 -3.89
N GLN A 545 3.75 16.33 -5.01
CA GLN A 545 2.35 16.26 -5.42
C GLN A 545 2.06 15.06 -6.35
N GLY A 546 2.92 14.04 -6.40
CA GLY A 546 2.78 12.97 -7.38
C GLY A 546 3.63 11.73 -7.16
N ILE A 547 3.88 11.06 -8.27
CA ILE A 547 4.68 9.84 -8.38
C ILE A 547 5.87 10.17 -9.26
N GLU A 548 7.06 9.81 -8.78
CA GLU A 548 8.34 9.98 -9.47
C GLU A 548 8.99 8.61 -9.72
N SER A 549 9.91 8.53 -10.69
CA SER A 549 10.63 7.28 -11.04
C SER A 549 11.86 7.03 -10.19
N THR A 550 12.26 7.99 -9.34
CA THR A 550 13.39 7.88 -8.41
C THR A 550 13.03 8.54 -7.08
N LEU A 551 13.71 8.16 -6.00
CA LEU A 551 13.47 8.68 -4.65
C LEU A 551 14.63 9.59 -4.21
N PRO A 552 14.39 10.81 -3.70
CA PRO A 552 15.42 11.58 -3.02
C PRO A 552 15.82 10.86 -1.73
N VAL A 553 17.12 10.74 -1.47
CA VAL A 553 17.63 9.97 -0.32
C VAL A 553 18.91 10.58 0.28
N PRO A 554 19.14 10.44 1.60
CA PRO A 554 20.47 10.61 2.18
C PRO A 554 21.49 9.66 1.55
N ALA A 555 22.76 10.08 1.52
CA ALA A 555 23.82 9.25 0.97
C ALA A 555 24.06 8.00 1.83
N TRP A 556 24.22 6.85 1.18
CA TRP A 556 24.58 5.60 1.85
C TRP A 556 26.08 5.57 2.18
N THR A 557 26.42 4.91 3.30
CA THR A 557 27.81 4.64 3.72
C THR A 557 27.89 3.25 4.33
N SER A 558 28.97 2.51 4.08
CA SER A 558 29.21 1.18 4.68
C SER A 558 29.34 1.21 6.21
N ASP A 559 29.66 2.36 6.80
CA ASP A 559 29.98 2.47 8.23
C ASP A 559 28.74 2.60 9.13
N LYS A 560 27.54 2.78 8.55
CA LYS A 560 26.30 3.02 9.29
C LYS A 560 25.15 2.21 8.70
N PRO A 561 24.29 1.61 9.55
CA PRO A 561 23.06 0.99 9.08
C PRO A 561 22.19 2.00 8.33
N TYR A 562 21.62 1.58 7.21
CA TYR A 562 20.73 2.40 6.41
C TYR A 562 19.37 1.73 6.31
N LEU A 563 18.42 2.21 7.10
CA LEU A 563 17.09 1.62 7.23
C LEU A 563 16.09 2.25 6.27
N MET A 564 15.30 1.40 5.61
CA MET A 564 14.20 1.76 4.73
C MET A 564 12.88 1.27 5.32
N GLY A 565 11.83 2.08 5.21
CA GLY A 565 10.46 1.72 5.55
C GLY A 565 9.55 1.73 4.33
N PHE A 566 8.76 0.67 4.18
CA PHE A 566 7.66 0.58 3.23
C PHE A 566 6.34 0.64 4.00
N PHE A 567 5.54 1.66 3.70
CA PHE A 567 4.33 1.99 4.44
C PHE A 567 3.08 1.57 3.69
N LEU A 568 1.95 1.52 4.41
CA LEU A 568 0.64 1.16 3.86
C LEU A 568 0.54 -0.30 3.36
N VAL A 569 1.43 -1.17 3.85
CA VAL A 569 1.55 -2.58 3.46
C VAL A 569 0.61 -3.52 4.23
N GLY A 570 -0.22 -3.00 5.14
CA GLY A 570 -1.03 -3.85 6.04
C GLY A 570 -2.29 -4.49 5.43
N ALA A 571 -2.58 -4.23 4.16
CA ALA A 571 -3.75 -4.78 3.45
C ALA A 571 -3.28 -5.61 2.25
N TYR A 572 -3.75 -6.87 2.14
CA TYR A 572 -3.47 -7.86 1.10
C TYR A 572 -2.03 -8.38 1.03
N GLN A 573 -1.01 -7.56 1.29
CA GLN A 573 0.39 -7.90 1.00
C GLN A 573 0.84 -9.23 1.62
N GLU A 574 0.61 -9.42 2.91
CA GLU A 574 1.12 -10.57 3.65
C GLU A 574 0.56 -11.91 3.20
N ILE A 575 -0.71 -11.95 2.76
CA ILE A 575 -1.35 -13.20 2.34
C ILE A 575 -1.15 -13.49 0.85
N LEU A 576 -0.76 -12.48 0.07
CA LEU A 576 -0.49 -12.61 -1.36
C LEU A 576 0.98 -12.87 -1.66
N GLY A 577 1.86 -12.76 -0.65
CA GLY A 577 3.29 -13.03 -0.78
C GLY A 577 3.58 -14.44 -1.28
N ASP A 578 4.64 -14.57 -2.07
CA ASP A 578 5.15 -15.87 -2.52
C ASP A 578 6.65 -16.03 -2.31
N MET A 579 7.09 -17.29 -2.34
CA MET A 579 8.44 -17.71 -2.00
C MET A 579 9.41 -17.65 -3.19
N HIS A 580 9.35 -16.59 -4.01
CA HIS A 580 10.26 -16.41 -5.14
C HIS A 580 11.73 -16.49 -4.68
N ASN A 581 12.58 -17.23 -5.42
CA ASN A 581 13.95 -17.56 -5.03
C ASN A 581 14.12 -18.23 -3.66
N LEU A 582 13.07 -18.82 -3.10
CA LEU A 582 13.05 -19.41 -1.76
C LEU A 582 13.34 -18.39 -0.65
N PHE A 583 13.03 -17.11 -0.87
CA PHE A 583 12.92 -16.14 0.22
C PHE A 583 11.56 -16.34 0.90
N GLY A 584 11.60 -16.69 2.18
CA GLY A 584 10.42 -17.08 2.94
C GLY A 584 9.70 -15.92 3.61
N ASP A 585 8.77 -16.22 4.51
CA ASP A 585 8.09 -15.22 5.33
C ASP A 585 9.09 -14.38 6.13
N THR A 586 8.80 -13.09 6.28
CA THR A 586 9.61 -12.21 7.13
C THR A 586 9.27 -12.37 8.60
N HIS A 587 10.20 -12.01 9.49
CA HIS A 587 9.86 -11.76 10.88
C HIS A 587 8.70 -10.77 10.96
N SER A 588 7.73 -11.01 11.83
CA SER A 588 6.67 -10.04 12.10
C SER A 588 6.45 -9.84 13.58
N VAL A 589 6.21 -8.60 13.97
CA VAL A 589 6.09 -8.21 15.38
C VAL A 589 4.90 -7.30 15.61
N VAL A 590 4.31 -7.40 16.79
CA VAL A 590 3.23 -6.52 17.25
C VAL A 590 3.77 -5.56 18.29
N VAL A 591 3.67 -4.26 18.01
CA VAL A 591 4.18 -3.19 18.87
C VAL A 591 3.04 -2.31 19.37
N ASN A 592 2.94 -2.16 20.69
CA ASN A 592 2.05 -1.22 21.35
C ASN A 592 2.86 -0.11 22.02
N ILE A 593 2.38 1.13 21.95
CA ILE A 593 3.00 2.26 22.66
C ILE A 593 2.21 2.53 23.95
N ASN A 594 2.88 2.35 25.09
CA ASN A 594 2.24 2.51 26.40
C ASN A 594 2.08 3.99 26.80
N ASP A 595 1.49 4.24 27.97
CA ASP A 595 1.21 5.59 28.48
C ASP A 595 2.47 6.40 28.87
N LYS A 596 3.65 5.76 28.89
CA LYS A 596 4.94 6.42 29.11
C LYS A 596 5.67 6.73 27.81
N GLY A 597 5.17 6.22 26.68
CA GLY A 597 5.81 6.32 25.37
C GLY A 597 6.79 5.18 25.06
N ASP A 598 6.89 4.16 25.91
CA ASP A 598 7.75 3.00 25.65
C ASP A 598 7.06 2.06 24.65
N SER A 599 7.84 1.50 23.73
CA SER A 599 7.40 0.45 22.79
C SER A 599 7.43 -0.92 23.44
N GLU A 600 6.26 -1.55 23.53
CA GLU A 600 6.08 -2.90 24.06
C GLU A 600 5.85 -3.88 22.91
N ILE A 601 6.82 -4.77 22.69
CA ILE A 601 6.71 -5.87 21.72
C ILE A 601 5.88 -6.99 22.35
N ALA A 602 4.63 -7.12 21.92
CA ALA A 602 3.63 -8.03 22.50
C ALA A 602 3.66 -9.43 21.88
N PHE A 603 3.99 -9.52 20.59
CA PHE A 603 4.03 -10.78 19.84
C PHE A 603 5.17 -10.72 18.83
N ILE A 604 5.83 -11.88 18.63
CA ILE A 604 6.89 -12.09 17.66
C ILE A 604 6.53 -13.38 16.93
N ASN A 605 6.48 -13.31 15.61
CA ASN A 605 6.50 -14.47 14.72
C ASN A 605 7.84 -14.46 13.99
N GLU A 606 8.61 -15.54 14.14
CA GLU A 606 9.85 -15.70 13.40
C GLU A 606 9.54 -15.98 11.93
N GLY A 607 10.37 -15.45 11.03
CA GLY A 607 10.28 -15.72 9.60
C GLY A 607 10.85 -17.10 9.29
N ASP A 608 10.73 -17.50 8.03
CA ASP A 608 11.16 -18.82 7.60
C ASP A 608 12.69 -18.95 7.56
N THR A 609 13.18 -20.13 7.89
CA THR A 609 14.58 -20.51 7.69
C THR A 609 14.81 -21.14 6.31
N VAL A 610 16.07 -21.26 5.89
CA VAL A 610 16.43 -22.01 4.67
C VAL A 610 15.92 -23.45 4.75
N GLU A 611 15.97 -24.08 5.93
CA GLU A 611 15.43 -25.40 6.18
C GLU A 611 13.90 -25.48 5.93
N ASP A 612 13.13 -24.48 6.35
CA ASP A 612 11.68 -24.43 6.12
C ASP A 612 11.37 -24.38 4.62
N MET A 613 12.09 -23.54 3.87
CA MET A 613 11.96 -23.42 2.42
C MET A 613 12.35 -24.71 1.69
N MET A 614 13.41 -25.39 2.14
CA MET A 614 13.80 -26.69 1.60
C MET A 614 12.72 -27.75 1.87
N ARG A 615 12.13 -27.77 3.06
CA ARG A 615 11.03 -28.69 3.41
C ARG A 615 9.77 -28.38 2.61
N TYR A 616 9.47 -27.10 2.36
CA TYR A 616 8.35 -26.67 1.51
C TYR A 616 8.43 -27.30 0.11
N VAL A 617 9.62 -27.30 -0.50
CA VAL A 617 9.86 -27.95 -1.81
C VAL A 617 10.18 -29.46 -1.72
N HIS A 618 9.82 -30.08 -0.59
CA HIS A 618 9.89 -31.53 -0.34
C HIS A 618 11.31 -32.12 -0.29
N ILE A 619 12.31 -31.32 0.09
CA ILE A 619 13.66 -31.80 0.38
C ILE A 619 13.71 -32.38 1.80
N ASP A 620 14.24 -33.60 1.92
CA ASP A 620 14.54 -34.24 3.19
C ASP A 620 15.84 -33.66 3.77
N VAL A 621 15.69 -32.60 4.56
CA VAL A 621 16.82 -31.85 5.16
C VAL A 621 17.64 -32.73 6.11
N ASP A 622 17.02 -33.69 6.80
CA ASP A 622 17.72 -34.62 7.70
C ASP A 622 18.69 -35.52 6.94
N LYS A 623 18.29 -35.96 5.74
CA LYS A 623 19.17 -36.68 4.81
C LYS A 623 20.26 -35.77 4.23
N ILE A 624 19.97 -34.50 3.95
CA ILE A 624 20.98 -33.53 3.49
C ILE A 624 22.08 -33.33 4.55
N ARG A 625 21.72 -33.13 5.82
CA ARG A 625 22.69 -33.01 6.92
C ARG A 625 23.59 -34.25 7.00
N THR A 626 23.02 -35.44 6.83
CA THR A 626 23.79 -36.70 6.81
C THR A 626 24.76 -36.76 5.62
N ASN A 627 24.32 -36.35 4.44
CA ASN A 627 25.17 -36.30 3.25
C ASN A 627 26.31 -35.29 3.40
N TYR A 628 26.06 -34.10 3.97
CA TYR A 628 27.12 -33.12 4.23
C TYR A 628 28.22 -33.68 5.13
N ARG A 629 27.85 -34.33 6.25
CA ARG A 629 28.83 -35.00 7.12
C ARG A 629 29.70 -36.00 6.35
N GLN A 630 29.08 -36.79 5.47
CA GLN A 630 29.81 -37.74 4.64
C GLN A 630 30.74 -37.03 3.63
N LEU A 631 30.27 -36.02 2.90
CA LEU A 631 31.08 -35.28 1.92
C LEU A 631 32.26 -34.55 2.56
N VAL A 632 32.02 -33.84 3.67
CA VAL A 632 33.05 -33.11 4.42
C VAL A 632 34.13 -34.07 4.91
N SER A 633 33.74 -35.22 5.48
CA SER A 633 34.70 -36.24 5.94
C SER A 633 35.61 -36.80 4.84
N GLN A 634 35.16 -36.77 3.58
CA GLN A 634 35.88 -37.33 2.43
C GLN A 634 36.74 -36.29 1.69
N ARG A 635 36.33 -35.02 1.69
CA ARG A 635 36.91 -33.99 0.81
C ARG A 635 37.65 -32.86 1.53
N VAL A 636 37.43 -32.69 2.83
CA VAL A 636 37.99 -31.58 3.62
C VAL A 636 39.05 -32.11 4.61
N ALA A 637 40.13 -31.36 4.80
CA ALA A 637 41.18 -31.68 5.77
C ALA A 637 40.62 -31.74 7.19
N LYS A 638 41.10 -32.67 8.03
CA LYS A 638 40.52 -32.98 9.34
C LYS A 638 40.40 -31.76 10.26
N GLU A 639 41.34 -30.85 10.15
CA GLU A 639 41.44 -29.63 10.95
C GLU A 639 40.33 -28.61 10.61
N GLU A 640 39.75 -28.68 9.41
CA GLU A 640 38.72 -27.75 8.90
C GLU A 640 37.31 -28.36 8.91
N GLN A 641 37.18 -29.69 9.13
CA GLN A 641 35.90 -30.40 8.99
C GLN A 641 34.81 -29.86 9.93
N GLU A 642 35.17 -29.55 11.18
CA GLU A 642 34.21 -29.06 12.18
C GLU A 642 33.68 -27.68 11.79
N THR A 643 34.57 -26.76 11.40
CA THR A 643 34.22 -25.40 10.96
C THR A 643 33.33 -25.43 9.72
N VAL A 644 33.71 -26.19 8.68
CA VAL A 644 32.92 -26.30 7.45
C VAL A 644 31.53 -26.89 7.71
N LEU A 645 31.45 -27.91 8.58
CA LEU A 645 30.16 -28.51 8.91
C LEU A 645 29.29 -27.54 9.73
N ALA A 646 29.86 -26.79 10.66
CA ALA A 646 29.15 -25.79 11.44
C ALA A 646 28.56 -24.69 10.56
N GLU A 647 29.32 -24.16 9.60
CA GLU A 647 28.84 -23.15 8.64
C GLU A 647 27.70 -23.69 7.77
N LEU A 648 27.80 -24.93 7.29
CA LEU A 648 26.70 -25.56 6.53
C LEU A 648 25.44 -25.76 7.37
N GLU A 649 25.58 -26.16 8.64
CA GLU A 649 24.44 -26.34 9.54
C GLU A 649 23.82 -25.01 9.95
N LEU A 650 24.63 -23.96 10.16
CA LEU A 650 24.17 -22.59 10.39
C LEU A 650 23.44 -22.03 9.18
N GLY A 651 23.97 -22.21 7.96
CA GLY A 651 23.30 -21.77 6.74
C GLY A 651 21.95 -22.44 6.50
N LEU A 652 21.77 -23.69 6.93
CA LEU A 652 20.47 -24.36 6.87
C LEU A 652 19.46 -23.81 7.89
N SER A 653 19.92 -23.47 9.10
CA SER A 653 19.07 -22.98 10.19
C SER A 653 18.96 -21.45 10.22
N GLY A 654 19.67 -20.75 9.34
CA GLY A 654 19.66 -19.31 9.21
C GLY A 654 18.38 -18.80 8.54
N TYR A 655 18.10 -17.53 8.80
CA TYR A 655 17.04 -16.79 8.13
C TYR A 655 17.29 -16.75 6.62
N THR A 656 16.24 -16.78 5.79
CA THR A 656 16.42 -16.84 4.33
C THR A 656 17.07 -15.57 3.74
N TYR A 657 16.99 -14.45 4.45
CA TYR A 657 17.51 -13.16 4.03
C TYR A 657 19.00 -13.00 4.35
N LEU A 658 19.60 -11.94 3.82
CA LEU A 658 21.04 -11.73 3.89
C LEU A 658 21.44 -11.03 5.20
N GLU A 659 22.71 -11.20 5.57
CA GLU A 659 23.33 -10.48 6.69
C GLU A 659 24.13 -9.28 6.16
N ASP A 660 24.28 -8.24 6.99
CA ASP A 660 25.09 -7.07 6.68
C ASP A 660 26.59 -7.41 6.72
N PHE A 661 27.38 -6.75 5.85
CA PHE A 661 28.82 -7.00 5.65
C PHE A 661 29.71 -6.64 6.84
#